data_AF-A0A2K9NNU0-F1
#
_entry.id   AF-A0A2K9NNU0-F1
#
_cell.length_a   1.000
_cell.length_b   1.000
_cell.length_c   1.000
_cell.angle_alpha   90.00
_cell.angle_beta   90.00
_cell.angle_gamma   90.00
#
_symmetry.space_group_name_H-M   'P 1'
#
loop_
_entity.id
_entity.type
_entity.pdbx_description
1 polymer ?
#
loop_
_entity_poly.entity_id
_entity_poly.type
_entity_poly.pdbx_seq_one_letter_code
_entity_poly.pdbx_strand_id
1 'polypeptide(L)'
;MKNLLVIVLTGLSFESFSAELDSIALITPTNYERPSSFTQTMTSKVKAGAADLFNINIEKKVMEKITPYQKDLLGYYSSPTELNIFIKSTIQDGMKKTLNPLTDENLIRFYGYLGNNLIGKFADKILEKEGVADPARRALWVNKMTEPFNGCIGKSMNSQYDASHCIDALSASLVPSAGIGIVYELSRASLNSSLPSGERTPFNKAQADLYKACIAKTKSTATDVKNCALSTMKTGVSKVTDISLSKTIKEKASSKASADLIKKSVWPSFDSCTQKVGNNPQSKESYTDQFMGCIDTLVSNTGSLLVNDKITSTPAIKSVLTPAEVKKLAADKSAQFKTCAEAQKKKGARADGMLDISPCENSITNEVTYKVVSATLRDTASDSLKNNKSLSVKVGNEGVALLDKCWNNQQTPAAREACLRKTIVSFSGNVATLKLNDAIPDGMPGKAELNKSSVADLGKCIDKILPDNISEASDLNKRLGSCTGKLTHNVAMKVADYQIRDTAKGNLTEAETNALVKTLVQGEFEKCIGNEPSDETLEKCSNSLTTKAAKQISSTSFSKEVYGYLEKSGGLSALGLTKQQVDSFIADLTKSNNECIDKKTTGVVMDQVNTCIKGSVKKIAFFFGEVQFNKSVGSMYDGREGDKKTVEAQFKKALGDCLGTKDGKEFSISDYTKNLYTCSDKVSSSTTMIVGQDQIDSSLNSYLKDRPGMDLSEKRNSIRKTLMGNFQACMAKEAKQDKCVDSLKREATKSIVINYGRVETQAQLNTTKTPSALRPVEDEFMACADKDLAGDALSAHLDECTKNFAINFAKQLGALKLNYLLKGALGTADFNAQKPEIDDALKQYNQCLDGLKKFPMGEVTAKLSVCTDTLTARGMTIVRSNINTWMTTEQKDAATVMIKREFSTFLPCLSALLPASPYTQQMQQNIDSSVKPLAILLSHYIEYNPENAKHSLDGIIKNLSVDLNDVAKSKKAKQDLLDFLYQSGGLDQFIKAMVRGTVKDSLAGISDKDVPMELREVLLKKENFEEIFNTPEGSKIKDAVMEKLLKPALVDGADMSGSGFKANMDAIKDNVVKLLIDAPSFGEKAIKMSIQNQINEMNGVTKFFAKVLYGGESLQWEKVRLTEDGKKAEAYIKEHVLEPKFKGTIQTDEEKKKAMKEAEKLVTKAVKNYG
;
A
#
# COMPACT_ATOMS: atom_id res chain seq x y z
N MET A 1 -70.23 77.16 24.40
CA MET A 1 -68.95 76.43 24.59
C MET A 1 -68.06 76.38 23.34
N LYS A 2 -68.57 76.20 22.12
CA LYS A 2 -67.75 76.23 20.89
C LYS A 2 -67.03 77.57 20.61
N ASN A 3 -67.62 78.71 20.98
CA ASN A 3 -66.97 80.02 20.81
C ASN A 3 -65.92 80.35 21.88
N LEU A 4 -65.97 79.71 23.06
CA LEU A 4 -64.92 79.87 24.09
C LEU A 4 -63.68 79.04 23.75
N LEU A 5 -63.87 77.85 23.17
CA LEU A 5 -62.76 76.97 22.78
C LEU A 5 -61.94 77.55 21.61
N VAL A 6 -62.60 78.24 20.66
CA VAL A 6 -61.91 78.91 19.55
C VAL A 6 -61.11 80.13 20.04
N ILE A 7 -61.60 80.88 21.03
CA ILE A 7 -60.88 82.03 21.61
C ILE A 7 -59.70 81.58 22.48
N VAL A 8 -59.81 80.46 23.20
CA VAL A 8 -58.71 79.91 24.01
C VAL A 8 -57.65 79.22 23.14
N LEU A 9 -58.04 78.56 22.03
CA LEU A 9 -57.08 77.91 21.10
C LEU A 9 -56.34 78.91 20.19
N THR A 10 -56.96 80.03 19.80
CA THR A 10 -56.25 81.12 19.10
C THR A 10 -55.38 81.94 20.06
N GLY A 11 -55.78 82.09 21.33
CA GLY A 11 -54.95 82.74 22.37
C GLY A 11 -53.68 81.97 22.70
N LEU A 12 -53.78 80.64 22.91
CA LEU A 12 -52.64 79.78 23.26
C LEU A 12 -51.61 79.64 22.13
N SER A 13 -52.03 79.76 20.86
CA SER A 13 -51.10 79.75 19.74
C SER A 13 -50.36 81.10 19.61
N PHE A 14 -51.02 82.24 19.81
CA PHE A 14 -50.37 83.56 19.78
C PHE A 14 -49.31 83.75 20.88
N GLU A 15 -49.56 83.29 22.12
CA GLU A 15 -48.59 83.40 23.23
C GLU A 15 -47.32 82.57 22.97
N SER A 16 -47.46 81.37 22.38
CA SER A 16 -46.31 80.54 22.05
C SER A 16 -45.42 81.11 20.93
N PHE A 17 -46.00 81.88 20.00
CA PHE A 17 -45.25 82.54 18.92
C PHE A 17 -44.62 83.88 19.32
N SER A 18 -45.19 84.62 20.28
CA SER A 18 -44.56 85.88 20.76
C SER A 18 -43.32 85.59 21.60
N ALA A 19 -43.38 84.57 22.47
CA ALA A 19 -42.26 84.16 23.33
C ALA A 19 -40.98 83.80 22.54
N GLU A 20 -41.13 83.29 21.31
CA GLU A 20 -40.01 83.02 20.40
C GLU A 20 -39.26 84.31 20.02
N LEU A 21 -40.01 85.36 19.66
CA LEU A 21 -39.47 86.63 19.19
C LEU A 21 -38.95 87.50 20.35
N ASP A 22 -39.49 87.35 21.57
CA ASP A 22 -39.06 88.10 22.76
C ASP A 22 -37.57 87.97 23.05
N SER A 23 -36.98 86.83 22.69
CA SER A 23 -35.55 86.56 22.82
C SER A 23 -34.65 87.33 21.82
N ILE A 24 -35.23 88.07 20.88
CA ILE A 24 -34.53 88.81 19.82
C ILE A 24 -34.61 90.31 20.11
N ALA A 25 -33.50 90.91 20.52
CA ALA A 25 -33.41 92.36 20.70
C ALA A 25 -33.53 93.11 19.36
N LEU A 26 -34.27 94.23 19.34
CA LEU A 26 -34.30 95.15 18.20
C LEU A 26 -33.07 96.07 18.16
N ILE A 27 -32.87 96.75 17.04
CA ILE A 27 -31.81 97.78 16.92
C ILE A 27 -32.45 99.12 17.23
N THR A 28 -31.95 99.80 18.27
CA THR A 28 -32.42 101.13 18.68
C THR A 28 -31.28 102.14 18.56
N PRO A 29 -31.07 102.74 17.37
CA PRO A 29 -29.97 103.70 17.15
C PRO A 29 -30.12 104.96 17.99
N THR A 30 -31.34 105.25 18.45
CA THR A 30 -31.67 106.36 19.35
C THR A 30 -32.38 105.77 20.56
N ASN A 31 -31.99 106.20 21.76
CA ASN A 31 -32.58 105.71 23.01
C ASN A 31 -34.02 106.23 23.15
N TYR A 32 -34.96 105.37 23.56
CA TYR A 32 -36.34 105.75 23.85
C TYR A 32 -36.47 106.48 25.21
N GLU A 33 -35.45 106.42 26.08
CA GLU A 33 -35.47 107.11 27.37
C GLU A 33 -34.81 108.50 27.27
N ARG A 34 -35.64 109.54 27.21
CA ARG A 34 -35.20 110.93 27.40
C ARG A 34 -36.31 111.77 28.04
N PRO A 35 -36.47 111.73 29.38
CA PRO A 35 -37.47 112.54 30.04
C PRO A 35 -37.12 114.02 29.87
N SER A 36 -38.07 114.78 29.34
CA SER A 36 -37.99 116.24 29.32
C SER A 36 -37.89 116.83 30.73
N SER A 37 -37.21 117.98 30.83
CA SER A 37 -37.17 118.78 32.05
C SER A 37 -38.55 119.37 32.40
N PHE A 38 -38.76 119.73 33.66
CA PHE A 38 -39.98 120.42 34.11
C PHE A 38 -40.33 121.64 33.23
N THR A 39 -39.32 122.45 32.88
CA THR A 39 -39.48 123.64 32.02
C THR A 39 -39.94 123.28 30.61
N GLN A 40 -39.42 122.20 30.02
CA GLN A 40 -39.84 121.71 28.71
C GLN A 40 -41.28 121.17 28.74
N THR A 41 -41.65 120.48 29.82
CA THR A 41 -43.03 119.99 30.02
C THR A 41 -44.02 121.14 30.15
N MET A 42 -43.72 122.16 30.97
CA MET A 42 -44.58 123.34 31.10
C MET A 42 -44.67 124.13 29.78
N THR A 43 -43.56 124.27 29.06
CA THR A 43 -43.52 124.96 27.76
C THR A 43 -44.40 124.25 26.73
N SER A 44 -44.35 122.92 26.67
CA SER A 44 -45.20 122.13 25.78
C SER A 44 -46.68 122.29 26.12
N LYS A 45 -47.05 122.23 27.40
CA LYS A 45 -48.44 122.40 27.85
C LYS A 45 -48.99 123.78 27.51
N VAL A 46 -48.20 124.85 27.71
CA VAL A 46 -48.57 126.21 27.32
C VAL A 46 -48.74 126.33 25.81
N LYS A 47 -47.82 125.77 25.02
CA LYS A 47 -47.91 125.81 23.55
C LYS A 47 -49.08 124.99 22.99
N ALA A 48 -49.40 123.85 23.59
CA ALA A 48 -50.56 123.05 23.21
C ALA A 48 -51.87 123.77 23.58
N GLY A 49 -51.97 124.31 24.81
CA GLY A 49 -53.16 125.04 25.27
C GLY A 49 -53.39 126.39 24.59
N ALA A 50 -52.34 127.01 24.04
CA ALA A 50 -52.43 128.26 23.26
C ALA A 50 -52.43 128.01 21.74
N ALA A 51 -52.55 126.77 21.27
CA ALA A 51 -52.33 126.44 19.86
C ALA A 51 -53.33 127.10 18.89
N ASP A 52 -54.55 127.42 19.34
CA ASP A 52 -55.52 128.22 18.56
C ASP A 52 -55.03 129.65 18.26
N LEU A 53 -54.09 130.19 19.06
CA LEU A 53 -53.45 131.49 18.83
C LEU A 53 -52.24 131.41 17.87
N PHE A 54 -51.67 130.23 17.65
CA PHE A 54 -50.39 130.06 16.92
C PHE A 54 -50.49 129.31 15.58
N ASN A 55 -51.70 128.97 15.13
CA ASN A 55 -51.98 128.37 13.82
C ASN A 55 -51.01 127.24 13.43
N ILE A 56 -50.78 126.29 14.35
CA ILE A 56 -49.80 125.22 14.17
C ILE A 56 -50.31 124.20 13.16
N ASN A 57 -49.72 124.20 11.95
CA ASN A 57 -49.99 123.16 10.94
C ASN A 57 -49.26 121.85 11.29
N ILE A 58 -49.98 120.95 11.96
CA ILE A 58 -49.49 119.64 12.43
C ILE A 58 -49.13 118.73 11.24
N GLU A 59 -49.93 118.73 10.17
CA GLU A 59 -49.67 117.93 8.96
C GLU A 59 -48.30 118.29 8.35
N LYS A 60 -48.02 119.58 8.19
CA LYS A 60 -46.73 120.06 7.66
C LYS A 60 -45.55 119.60 8.52
N LYS A 61 -45.67 119.67 9.84
CA LYS A 61 -44.60 119.24 10.76
C LYS A 61 -44.33 117.73 10.69
N VAL A 62 -45.37 116.92 10.59
CA VAL A 62 -45.22 115.45 10.44
C VAL A 62 -44.60 115.13 9.08
N MET A 63 -45.03 115.81 8.01
CA MET A 63 -44.44 115.65 6.68
C MET A 63 -42.95 116.01 6.67
N GLU A 64 -42.55 117.15 7.27
CA GLU A 64 -41.14 117.56 7.39
C GLU A 64 -40.29 116.50 8.11
N LYS A 65 -40.83 115.84 9.14
CA LYS A 65 -40.14 114.76 9.86
C LYS A 65 -40.02 113.46 9.06
N ILE A 66 -40.96 113.17 8.15
CA ILE A 66 -40.95 111.95 7.33
C ILE A 66 -40.12 112.12 6.06
N THR A 67 -40.03 113.34 5.52
CA THR A 67 -39.30 113.65 4.28
C THR A 67 -37.91 113.01 4.18
N PRO A 68 -37.06 113.03 5.23
CA PRO A 68 -35.74 112.38 5.17
C PRO A 68 -35.77 110.88 4.85
N TYR A 69 -36.85 110.20 5.23
CA TYR A 69 -37.02 108.75 5.08
C TYR A 69 -37.81 108.35 3.82
N GLN A 70 -38.45 109.31 3.13
CA GLN A 70 -39.26 109.02 1.95
C GLN A 70 -38.46 108.32 0.85
N LYS A 71 -37.22 108.74 0.62
CA LYS A 71 -36.32 108.14 -0.39
C LYS A 71 -36.16 106.63 -0.19
N ASP A 72 -36.02 106.20 1.06
CA ASP A 72 -35.82 104.79 1.41
C ASP A 72 -37.14 104.00 1.34
N LEU A 73 -38.28 104.67 1.53
CA LEU A 73 -39.62 104.06 1.45
C LEU A 73 -40.15 103.93 0.02
N LEU A 74 -39.67 104.75 -0.93
CA LEU A 74 -40.14 104.75 -2.33
C LEU A 74 -40.08 103.37 -2.99
N GLY A 75 -39.07 102.56 -2.65
CA GLY A 75 -38.91 101.21 -3.23
C GLY A 75 -40.03 100.22 -2.87
N TYR A 76 -40.89 100.56 -1.91
CA TYR A 76 -41.94 99.67 -1.40
C TYR A 76 -43.36 100.03 -1.87
N TYR A 77 -43.49 101.17 -2.56
CA TYR A 77 -44.74 101.69 -3.10
C TYR A 77 -44.67 101.76 -4.63
N SER A 78 -45.81 101.70 -5.31
CA SER A 78 -45.85 101.71 -6.77
C SER A 78 -45.49 103.07 -7.36
N SER A 79 -45.58 104.15 -6.58
CA SER A 79 -45.11 105.48 -6.99
C SER A 79 -44.87 106.42 -5.79
N PRO A 80 -44.09 107.50 -5.96
CA PRO A 80 -44.00 108.58 -4.97
C PRO A 80 -45.36 109.19 -4.58
N THR A 81 -46.31 109.22 -5.52
CA THR A 81 -47.66 109.75 -5.31
C THR A 81 -48.44 108.87 -4.33
N GLU A 82 -48.38 107.55 -4.47
CA GLU A 82 -49.06 106.60 -3.59
C GLU A 82 -48.55 106.71 -2.14
N LEU A 83 -47.23 106.75 -1.95
CA LEU A 83 -46.61 106.95 -0.65
C LEU A 83 -47.09 108.26 0.02
N ASN A 84 -47.13 109.36 -0.74
CA ASN A 84 -47.60 110.65 -0.23
C ASN A 84 -49.10 110.64 0.12
N ILE A 85 -49.95 109.98 -0.68
CA ILE A 85 -51.38 109.81 -0.37
C ILE A 85 -51.55 109.02 0.93
N PHE A 86 -50.81 107.92 1.08
CA PHE A 86 -50.85 107.08 2.27
C PHE A 86 -50.44 107.86 3.53
N ILE A 87 -49.36 108.64 3.46
CA ILE A 87 -48.91 109.49 4.58
C ILE A 87 -49.98 110.52 4.95
N LYS A 88 -50.46 111.29 3.97
CA LYS A 88 -51.43 112.38 4.21
C LYS A 88 -52.75 111.87 4.77
N SER A 89 -53.31 110.81 4.18
CA SER A 89 -54.57 110.22 4.67
C SER A 89 -54.45 109.71 6.10
N THR A 90 -53.33 109.07 6.46
CA THR A 90 -53.10 108.58 7.83
C THR A 90 -52.96 109.72 8.83
N ILE A 91 -52.28 110.82 8.45
CA ILE A 91 -52.18 112.03 9.28
C ILE A 91 -53.58 112.62 9.53
N GLN A 92 -54.35 112.84 8.46
CA GLN A 92 -55.69 113.44 8.56
C GLN A 92 -56.65 112.59 9.41
N ASP A 93 -56.60 111.27 9.24
CA ASP A 93 -57.37 110.33 10.06
C ASP A 93 -56.96 110.39 11.54
N GLY A 94 -55.66 110.46 11.83
CA GLY A 94 -55.16 110.60 13.19
C GLY A 94 -55.66 111.90 13.82
N MET A 95 -55.51 113.03 13.10
CA MET A 95 -55.96 114.34 13.58
C MET A 95 -57.45 114.30 13.93
N LYS A 96 -58.28 113.74 13.05
CA LYS A 96 -59.73 113.61 13.28
C LYS A 96 -60.07 112.75 14.49
N LYS A 97 -59.34 111.66 14.73
CA LYS A 97 -59.64 110.68 15.78
C LYS A 97 -59.11 111.06 17.16
N THR A 98 -58.05 111.87 17.22
CA THR A 98 -57.35 112.13 18.49
C THR A 98 -57.24 113.61 18.88
N LEU A 99 -57.33 114.55 17.95
CA LEU A 99 -57.11 115.99 18.22
C LEU A 99 -58.43 116.76 18.28
N ASN A 100 -59.15 116.67 19.41
CA ASN A 100 -60.21 117.62 19.78
C ASN A 100 -60.51 117.56 21.30
N PRO A 101 -60.19 118.60 22.12
CA PRO A 101 -59.45 119.83 21.79
C PRO A 101 -57.93 119.58 21.66
N LEU A 102 -57.17 120.58 21.18
CA LEU A 102 -55.72 120.48 21.00
C LEU A 102 -55.00 120.61 22.36
N THR A 103 -54.70 119.48 22.99
CA THR A 103 -53.99 119.39 24.27
C THR A 103 -52.74 118.53 24.15
N ASP A 104 -51.81 118.65 25.10
CA ASP A 104 -50.63 117.79 25.14
C ASP A 104 -51.00 116.30 25.21
N GLU A 105 -52.03 115.95 25.98
CA GLU A 105 -52.54 114.58 26.07
C GLU A 105 -53.05 114.07 24.70
N ASN A 106 -53.84 114.88 24.01
CA ASN A 106 -54.39 114.53 22.69
C ASN A 106 -53.30 114.49 21.60
N LEU A 107 -52.25 115.31 21.70
CA LEU A 107 -51.07 115.26 20.83
C LEU A 107 -50.19 114.03 21.10
N ILE A 108 -50.03 113.61 22.36
CA ILE A 108 -49.38 112.34 22.69
C ILE A 108 -50.17 111.17 22.09
N ARG A 109 -51.52 111.18 22.21
CA ARG A 109 -52.40 110.20 21.56
C ARG A 109 -52.28 110.23 20.03
N PHE A 110 -52.16 111.40 19.43
CA PHE A 110 -51.95 111.57 17.99
C PHE A 110 -50.61 110.96 17.54
N TYR A 111 -49.52 111.21 18.28
CA TYR A 111 -48.24 110.59 18.00
C TYR A 111 -48.29 109.06 18.18
N GLY A 112 -48.97 108.57 19.22
CA GLY A 112 -49.27 107.15 19.37
C GLY A 112 -50.05 106.56 18.19
N TYR A 113 -51.01 107.31 17.64
CA TYR A 113 -51.74 106.91 16.43
C TYR A 113 -50.81 106.83 15.22
N LEU A 114 -49.95 107.82 14.99
CA LEU A 114 -49.00 107.84 13.88
C LEU A 114 -47.97 106.70 13.98
N GLY A 115 -47.40 106.43 15.16
CA GLY A 115 -46.46 105.33 15.30
C GLY A 115 -47.07 103.97 14.95
N ASN A 116 -48.31 103.70 15.39
CA ASN A 116 -48.98 102.43 15.09
C ASN A 116 -49.53 102.34 13.67
N ASN A 117 -50.14 103.42 13.14
CA ASN A 117 -50.88 103.36 11.87
C ASN A 117 -50.08 103.83 10.67
N LEU A 118 -49.07 104.69 10.86
CA LEU A 118 -48.21 105.16 9.79
C LEU A 118 -46.92 104.35 9.75
N ILE A 119 -46.15 104.38 10.83
CA ILE A 119 -44.86 103.68 10.90
C ILE A 119 -45.04 102.15 10.96
N GLY A 120 -46.03 101.66 11.74
CA GLY A 120 -46.36 100.23 11.76
C GLY A 120 -46.79 99.67 10.40
N LYS A 121 -47.53 100.44 9.59
CA LYS A 121 -47.87 100.06 8.21
C LYS A 121 -46.68 100.16 7.25
N PHE A 122 -45.73 101.09 7.48
CA PHE A 122 -44.46 101.05 6.76
C PHE A 122 -43.70 99.76 7.05
N ALA A 123 -43.59 99.35 8.31
CA ALA A 123 -42.97 98.07 8.68
C ALA A 123 -43.65 96.88 7.99
N ASP A 124 -44.99 96.79 8.04
CA ASP A 124 -45.74 95.72 7.37
C ASP A 124 -45.46 95.68 5.86
N LYS A 125 -45.47 96.84 5.19
CA LYS A 125 -45.23 96.93 3.75
C LYS A 125 -43.80 96.53 3.36
N ILE A 126 -42.82 96.94 4.15
CA ILE A 126 -41.41 96.55 3.96
C ILE A 126 -41.28 95.03 4.09
N LEU A 127 -41.83 94.45 5.17
CA LEU A 127 -41.79 93.01 5.42
C LEU A 127 -42.49 92.22 4.30
N GLU A 128 -43.66 92.69 3.83
CA GLU A 128 -44.41 92.09 2.72
C GLU A 128 -43.57 92.06 1.44
N LYS A 129 -43.02 93.21 1.03
CA LYS A 129 -42.28 93.35 -0.23
C LYS A 129 -40.93 92.64 -0.24
N GLU A 130 -40.30 92.48 0.91
CA GLU A 130 -39.03 91.77 1.06
C GLU A 130 -39.21 90.27 1.38
N GLY A 131 -40.43 89.74 1.24
CA GLY A 131 -40.68 88.29 1.17
C GLY A 131 -41.25 87.63 2.42
N VAL A 132 -41.66 88.38 3.46
CA VAL A 132 -42.38 87.82 4.61
C VAL A 132 -43.86 87.66 4.26
N ALA A 133 -44.18 86.55 3.59
CA ALA A 133 -45.51 86.32 2.99
C ALA A 133 -46.64 86.18 4.01
N ASP A 134 -46.37 85.61 5.20
CA ASP A 134 -47.37 85.32 6.23
C ASP A 134 -47.81 86.60 6.98
N PRO A 135 -49.08 87.05 6.84
CA PRO A 135 -49.58 88.26 7.50
C PRO A 135 -49.55 88.18 9.03
N ALA A 136 -49.78 87.00 9.62
CA ALA A 136 -49.77 86.85 11.09
C ALA A 136 -48.36 87.07 11.65
N ARG A 137 -47.34 86.60 10.93
CA ARG A 137 -45.94 86.80 11.30
C ARG A 137 -45.49 88.23 11.08
N ARG A 138 -45.93 88.88 10.01
CA ARG A 138 -45.70 90.32 9.83
C ARG A 138 -46.28 91.13 10.99
N ALA A 139 -47.51 90.84 11.41
CA ALA A 139 -48.15 91.51 12.55
C ALA A 139 -47.34 91.37 13.86
N LEU A 140 -46.78 90.18 14.14
CA LEU A 140 -45.90 89.97 15.31
C LEU A 140 -44.65 90.86 15.24
N TRP A 141 -44.00 90.93 14.08
CA TRP A 141 -42.82 91.78 13.87
C TRP A 141 -43.15 93.27 13.95
N VAL A 142 -44.27 93.71 13.38
CA VAL A 142 -44.76 95.09 13.47
C VAL A 142 -45.01 95.46 14.94
N ASN A 143 -45.73 94.61 15.69
CA ASN A 143 -45.98 94.82 17.12
C ASN A 143 -44.67 94.91 17.91
N LYS A 144 -43.73 94.00 17.65
CA LYS A 144 -42.41 94.03 18.31
C LYS A 144 -41.66 95.33 18.02
N MET A 145 -41.68 95.82 16.78
CA MET A 145 -41.03 97.08 16.40
C MET A 145 -41.68 98.31 17.03
N THR A 146 -43.00 98.31 17.22
CA THR A 146 -43.74 99.44 17.80
C THR A 146 -43.87 99.38 19.32
N GLU A 147 -43.59 98.24 19.97
CA GLU A 147 -43.70 98.08 21.43
C GLU A 147 -42.79 99.04 22.23
N PRO A 148 -41.48 99.18 21.95
CA PRO A 148 -40.64 100.16 22.64
C PRO A 148 -41.15 101.60 22.48
N PHE A 149 -41.68 101.90 21.30
CA PHE A 149 -42.32 103.19 21.01
C PHE A 149 -43.59 103.39 21.84
N ASN A 150 -44.47 102.39 21.92
CA ASN A 150 -45.69 102.48 22.72
C ASN A 150 -45.39 102.65 24.22
N GLY A 151 -44.34 101.98 24.72
CA GLY A 151 -43.84 102.18 26.07
C GLY A 151 -43.30 103.60 26.31
N CYS A 152 -42.56 104.16 25.34
CA CYS A 152 -42.08 105.54 25.37
C CYS A 152 -43.23 106.57 25.36
N ILE A 153 -44.22 106.36 24.48
CA ILE A 153 -45.41 107.21 24.39
C ILE A 153 -46.24 107.15 25.68
N GLY A 154 -46.43 105.98 26.26
CA GLY A 154 -47.17 105.83 27.52
C GLY A 154 -46.52 106.53 28.72
N LYS A 155 -45.20 106.74 28.68
CA LYS A 155 -44.43 107.49 29.68
C LYS A 155 -44.24 108.97 29.34
N SER A 156 -44.68 109.41 28.15
CA SER A 156 -44.45 110.79 27.69
C SER A 156 -45.26 111.78 28.53
N MET A 157 -44.60 112.78 29.10
CA MET A 157 -45.25 113.81 29.92
C MET A 157 -45.69 115.01 29.08
N ASN A 158 -45.12 115.16 27.89
CA ASN A 158 -45.52 116.18 26.92
C ASN A 158 -45.31 115.76 25.47
N SER A 159 -46.03 116.42 24.57
CA SER A 159 -46.02 116.07 23.15
C SER A 159 -44.80 116.59 22.39
N GLN A 160 -44.32 117.80 22.71
CA GLN A 160 -43.32 118.49 21.90
C GLN A 160 -41.92 117.87 22.04
N TYR A 161 -41.58 117.37 23.23
CA TYR A 161 -40.25 116.84 23.53
C TYR A 161 -40.29 115.32 23.69
N ASP A 162 -41.13 114.77 24.57
CA ASP A 162 -41.10 113.33 24.87
C ASP A 162 -41.68 112.51 23.70
N ALA A 163 -42.93 112.77 23.31
CA ALA A 163 -43.60 111.98 22.27
C ALA A 163 -42.95 112.16 20.88
N SER A 164 -42.46 113.38 20.57
CA SER A 164 -41.71 113.64 19.35
C SER A 164 -40.39 112.87 19.29
N HIS A 165 -39.68 112.77 20.42
CA HIS A 165 -38.46 111.98 20.55
C HIS A 165 -38.74 110.48 20.40
N CYS A 166 -39.87 109.97 20.93
CA CYS A 166 -40.30 108.59 20.72
C CYS A 166 -40.49 108.27 19.23
N ILE A 167 -41.09 109.16 18.45
CA ILE A 167 -41.26 108.97 16.99
C ILE A 167 -39.93 109.03 16.24
N ASP A 168 -39.03 109.93 16.62
CA ASP A 168 -37.70 110.02 16.01
C ASP A 168 -36.91 108.72 16.25
N ALA A 169 -36.98 108.17 17.47
CA ALA A 169 -36.38 106.89 17.82
C ALA A 169 -36.98 105.71 17.03
N LEU A 170 -38.32 105.68 16.88
CA LEU A 170 -39.01 104.66 16.08
C LEU A 170 -38.58 104.73 14.61
N SER A 171 -38.58 105.92 14.02
CA SER A 171 -38.22 106.13 12.62
C SER A 171 -36.77 105.74 12.33
N ALA A 172 -35.83 106.10 13.22
CA ALA A 172 -34.43 105.69 13.11
C ALA A 172 -34.23 104.17 13.26
N SER A 173 -35.05 103.51 14.08
CA SER A 173 -34.96 102.05 14.31
C SER A 173 -35.65 101.19 13.24
N LEU A 174 -36.55 101.78 12.45
CA LEU A 174 -37.48 101.05 11.58
C LEU A 174 -36.77 100.19 10.53
N VAL A 175 -35.94 100.78 9.67
CA VAL A 175 -35.32 100.06 8.53
C VAL A 175 -34.33 98.98 9.01
N PRO A 176 -33.44 99.23 9.99
CA PRO A 176 -32.57 98.20 10.56
C PRO A 176 -33.35 97.09 11.29
N SER A 177 -34.42 97.44 12.02
CA SER A 177 -35.25 96.44 12.73
C SER A 177 -36.10 95.61 11.78
N ALA A 178 -36.62 96.21 10.70
CA ALA A 178 -37.25 95.48 9.60
C ALA A 178 -36.28 94.51 8.94
N GLY A 179 -35.00 94.90 8.78
CA GLY A 179 -33.93 94.02 8.33
C GLY A 179 -33.72 92.78 9.23
N ILE A 180 -33.77 92.93 10.56
CA ILE A 180 -33.77 91.78 11.48
C ILE A 180 -34.96 90.86 11.20
N GLY A 181 -36.16 91.45 11.10
CA GLY A 181 -37.39 90.68 10.84
C GLY A 181 -37.32 89.90 9.54
N ILE A 182 -36.83 90.52 8.45
CA ILE A 182 -36.64 89.89 7.15
C ILE A 182 -35.64 88.73 7.26
N VAL A 183 -34.44 88.96 7.81
CA VAL A 183 -33.41 87.90 7.94
C VAL A 183 -33.92 86.74 8.77
N TYR A 184 -34.59 87.02 9.88
CA TYR A 184 -35.13 86.00 10.75
C TYR A 184 -36.21 85.17 10.06
N GLU A 185 -37.18 85.82 9.41
CA GLU A 185 -38.29 85.14 8.75
C GLU A 185 -37.87 84.38 7.50
N LEU A 186 -36.96 84.94 6.70
CA LEU A 186 -36.39 84.22 5.56
C LEU A 186 -35.55 83.02 6.02
N SER A 187 -34.77 83.15 7.10
CA SER A 187 -34.04 82.02 7.68
C SER A 187 -35.01 80.94 8.17
N ARG A 188 -36.07 81.35 8.88
CA ARG A 188 -37.10 80.45 9.42
C ARG A 188 -37.89 79.73 8.33
N ALA A 189 -38.25 80.43 7.26
CA ALA A 189 -39.05 79.87 6.17
C ALA A 189 -38.22 79.00 5.23
N SER A 190 -36.99 79.43 4.89
CA SER A 190 -36.24 78.88 3.76
C SER A 190 -35.01 78.04 4.15
N LEU A 191 -34.45 78.23 5.35
CA LEU A 191 -33.20 77.56 5.76
C LEU A 191 -33.41 76.59 6.92
N ASN A 192 -34.34 76.91 7.80
CA ASN A 192 -34.56 76.22 9.06
C ASN A 192 -35.24 74.84 8.93
N SER A 193 -36.03 74.64 7.88
CA SER A 193 -36.73 73.37 7.61
C SER A 193 -35.76 72.18 7.51
N SER A 194 -34.55 72.43 7.01
CA SER A 194 -33.47 71.45 6.83
C SER A 194 -32.66 71.17 8.11
N LEU A 195 -32.92 71.88 9.22
CA LEU A 195 -32.25 71.67 10.49
C LEU A 195 -33.06 70.76 11.44
N PRO A 196 -32.39 69.99 12.33
CA PRO A 196 -33.05 69.25 13.41
C PRO A 196 -33.90 70.18 14.27
N SER A 197 -35.06 69.72 14.75
CA SER A 197 -36.05 70.54 15.47
C SER A 197 -35.46 71.36 16.64
N GLY A 198 -34.50 70.81 17.38
CA GLY A 198 -33.83 71.48 18.50
C GLY A 198 -32.82 72.58 18.09
N GLU A 199 -32.35 72.60 16.85
CA GLU A 199 -31.37 73.60 16.35
C GLU A 199 -32.04 74.79 15.66
N ARG A 200 -33.35 74.69 15.44
CA ARG A 200 -34.12 75.60 14.60
C ARG A 200 -34.20 77.03 15.13
N THR A 201 -34.72 77.18 16.34
CA THR A 201 -34.84 78.49 17.01
C THR A 201 -33.48 79.11 17.34
N PRO A 202 -32.47 78.36 17.86
CA PRO A 202 -31.11 78.86 18.01
C PRO A 202 -30.49 79.37 16.70
N PHE A 203 -30.72 78.67 15.58
CA PHE A 203 -30.22 79.09 14.27
C PHE A 203 -30.82 80.43 13.82
N ASN A 204 -32.14 80.58 13.86
CA ASN A 204 -32.80 81.82 13.45
C ASN A 204 -32.34 83.02 14.32
N LYS A 205 -32.20 82.79 15.64
CA LYS A 205 -31.64 83.79 16.55
C LYS A 205 -30.21 84.17 16.19
N ALA A 206 -29.35 83.18 15.92
CA ALA A 206 -27.98 83.43 15.50
C ALA A 206 -27.90 84.23 14.18
N GLN A 207 -28.82 83.99 13.23
CA GLN A 207 -28.89 84.82 12.01
C GLN A 207 -29.29 86.26 12.33
N ALA A 208 -30.29 86.48 13.18
CA ALA A 208 -30.64 87.83 13.64
C ALA A 208 -29.46 88.53 14.34
N ASP A 209 -28.70 87.81 15.16
CA ASP A 209 -27.54 88.37 15.87
C ASP A 209 -26.33 88.63 14.92
N LEU A 210 -26.11 87.79 13.91
CA LEU A 210 -25.13 88.06 12.85
C LEU A 210 -25.46 89.32 12.05
N TYR A 211 -26.74 89.48 11.69
CA TYR A 211 -27.22 90.68 11.03
C TYR A 211 -27.00 91.93 11.90
N LYS A 212 -27.32 91.87 13.20
CA LYS A 212 -27.05 92.96 14.15
C LYS A 212 -25.56 93.30 14.24
N ALA A 213 -24.70 92.29 14.30
CA ALA A 213 -23.26 92.50 14.34
C ALA A 213 -22.73 93.15 13.06
N CYS A 214 -23.35 92.86 11.90
CA CYS A 214 -23.05 93.52 10.64
C CYS A 214 -23.50 94.98 10.65
N ILE A 215 -24.77 95.25 10.96
CA ILE A 215 -25.36 96.59 10.85
C ILE A 215 -24.79 97.57 11.88
N ALA A 216 -24.35 97.08 13.05
CA ALA A 216 -23.66 97.90 14.06
C ALA A 216 -22.33 98.50 13.55
N LYS A 217 -21.76 97.98 12.46
CA LYS A 217 -20.52 98.47 11.84
C LYS A 217 -20.77 99.40 10.65
N THR A 218 -22.03 99.72 10.34
CA THR A 218 -22.40 100.52 9.16
C THR A 218 -23.17 101.78 9.56
N LYS A 219 -23.50 102.61 8.56
CA LYS A 219 -24.34 103.81 8.76
C LYS A 219 -25.84 103.48 8.81
N SER A 220 -26.21 102.20 8.79
CA SER A 220 -27.61 101.73 8.84
C SER A 220 -28.50 102.28 7.72
N THR A 221 -27.92 102.57 6.54
CA THR A 221 -28.69 102.97 5.36
C THR A 221 -29.45 101.78 4.76
N ALA A 222 -30.46 102.03 3.92
CA ALA A 222 -31.20 100.94 3.23
C ALA A 222 -30.28 100.01 2.43
N THR A 223 -29.22 100.53 1.80
CA THR A 223 -28.21 99.73 1.10
C THR A 223 -27.38 98.88 2.07
N ASP A 224 -26.96 99.45 3.20
CA ASP A 224 -26.23 98.72 4.25
C ASP A 224 -27.07 97.58 4.82
N VAL A 225 -28.37 97.83 5.05
CA VAL A 225 -29.34 96.82 5.50
C VAL A 225 -29.45 95.67 4.51
N LYS A 226 -29.58 95.96 3.20
CA LYS A 226 -29.63 94.91 2.15
C LYS A 226 -28.32 94.12 2.08
N ASN A 227 -27.18 94.79 2.14
CA ASN A 227 -25.86 94.12 2.12
C ASN A 227 -25.64 93.24 3.35
N CYS A 228 -26.01 93.72 4.55
CA CYS A 228 -25.93 92.93 5.78
C CYS A 228 -26.91 91.76 5.79
N ALA A 229 -28.12 91.94 5.28
CA ALA A 229 -29.08 90.86 5.12
C ALA A 229 -28.56 89.78 4.16
N LEU A 230 -28.05 90.18 2.99
CA LEU A 230 -27.45 89.25 2.02
C LEU A 230 -26.23 88.51 2.59
N SER A 231 -25.32 89.21 3.28
CA SER A 231 -24.14 88.60 3.92
C SER A 231 -24.55 87.58 5.00
N THR A 232 -25.60 87.89 5.77
CA THR A 232 -26.15 86.97 6.77
C THR A 232 -26.77 85.75 6.09
N MET A 233 -27.57 85.95 5.04
CA MET A 233 -28.14 84.84 4.27
C MET A 233 -27.08 83.96 3.62
N LYS A 234 -25.98 84.51 3.07
CA LYS A 234 -24.83 83.72 2.59
C LYS A 234 -24.30 82.80 3.69
N THR A 235 -24.08 83.35 4.89
CA THR A 235 -23.60 82.59 6.05
C THR A 235 -24.59 81.51 6.48
N GLY A 236 -25.88 81.83 6.51
CA GLY A 236 -26.96 80.89 6.84
C GLY A 236 -27.06 79.73 5.85
N VAL A 237 -27.08 80.01 4.54
CA VAL A 237 -27.08 79.00 3.46
C VAL A 237 -25.86 78.10 3.57
N SER A 238 -24.67 78.67 3.77
CA SER A 238 -23.45 77.86 3.95
C SER A 238 -23.54 76.95 5.17
N LYS A 239 -24.05 77.43 6.31
CA LYS A 239 -24.17 76.61 7.52
C LYS A 239 -25.16 75.45 7.36
N VAL A 240 -26.35 75.70 6.82
CA VAL A 240 -27.37 74.65 6.62
C VAL A 240 -26.89 73.63 5.58
N THR A 241 -26.27 74.10 4.50
CA THR A 241 -25.71 73.23 3.48
C THR A 241 -24.58 72.37 4.05
N ASP A 242 -23.74 72.90 4.95
CA ASP A 242 -22.68 72.13 5.58
C ASP A 242 -23.21 70.95 6.39
N ILE A 243 -24.26 71.20 7.18
CA ILE A 243 -24.90 70.18 8.02
C ILE A 243 -25.52 69.08 7.13
N SER A 244 -26.32 69.48 6.13
CA SER A 244 -26.99 68.54 5.23
C SER A 244 -25.98 67.74 4.40
N LEU A 245 -24.97 68.41 3.83
CA LEU A 245 -23.93 67.77 3.03
C LEU A 245 -23.09 66.81 3.88
N SER A 246 -22.66 67.24 5.06
CA SER A 246 -21.85 66.42 5.96
C SER A 246 -22.60 65.16 6.39
N LYS A 247 -23.92 65.24 6.61
CA LYS A 247 -24.76 64.08 6.88
C LYS A 247 -24.77 63.13 5.68
N THR A 248 -25.13 63.62 4.50
CA THR A 248 -25.19 62.80 3.28
C THR A 248 -23.86 62.14 2.94
N ILE A 249 -22.75 62.86 3.03
CA ILE A 249 -21.41 62.31 2.78
C ILE A 249 -21.08 61.23 3.81
N LYS A 250 -21.33 61.45 5.11
CA LYS A 250 -21.05 60.45 6.15
C LYS A 250 -21.87 59.18 5.97
N GLU A 251 -23.12 59.29 5.56
CA GLU A 251 -24.01 58.14 5.35
C GLU A 251 -23.65 57.35 4.09
N LYS A 252 -23.12 58.00 3.05
CA LYS A 252 -22.90 57.36 1.74
C LYS A 252 -21.44 57.07 1.39
N ALA A 253 -20.47 57.69 2.04
CA ALA A 253 -19.05 57.43 1.79
C ALA A 253 -18.65 56.07 2.38
N SER A 254 -17.65 55.44 1.77
CA SER A 254 -17.13 54.13 2.15
C SER A 254 -16.41 54.12 3.50
N SER A 255 -15.94 55.27 3.97
CA SER A 255 -15.24 55.42 5.23
C SER A 255 -15.29 56.86 5.72
N LYS A 256 -14.97 57.07 7.01
CA LYS A 256 -14.80 58.40 7.59
C LYS A 256 -13.71 59.21 6.86
N ALA A 257 -12.60 58.57 6.49
CA ALA A 257 -11.50 59.24 5.79
C ALA A 257 -11.92 59.69 4.38
N SER A 258 -12.66 58.86 3.65
CA SER A 258 -13.25 59.24 2.36
C SER A 258 -14.25 60.38 2.52
N ALA A 259 -15.10 60.34 3.55
CA ALA A 259 -16.05 61.40 3.83
C ALA A 259 -15.34 62.77 4.02
N ASP A 260 -14.26 62.79 4.80
CA ASP A 260 -13.48 64.01 5.04
C ASP A 260 -12.80 64.52 3.76
N LEU A 261 -12.27 63.62 2.92
CA LEU A 261 -11.66 63.96 1.63
C LEU A 261 -12.67 64.54 0.63
N ILE A 262 -13.85 63.94 0.52
CA ILE A 262 -14.92 64.41 -0.37
C ILE A 262 -15.36 65.81 0.07
N LYS A 263 -15.63 66.01 1.36
CA LYS A 263 -16.00 67.32 1.91
C LYS A 263 -14.92 68.37 1.61
N LYS A 264 -13.64 68.05 1.88
CA LYS A 264 -12.50 68.95 1.60
C LYS A 264 -12.40 69.34 0.12
N SER A 265 -12.82 68.45 -0.78
CA SER A 265 -12.75 68.67 -2.23
C SER A 265 -13.87 69.59 -2.74
N VAL A 266 -15.08 69.47 -2.20
CA VAL A 266 -16.25 70.19 -2.74
C VAL A 266 -16.56 71.50 -2.01
N TRP A 267 -16.20 71.59 -0.72
CA TRP A 267 -16.57 72.73 0.12
C TRP A 267 -15.98 74.07 -0.34
N PRO A 268 -14.69 74.19 -0.69
CA PRO A 268 -14.12 75.48 -1.09
C PRO A 268 -14.77 76.06 -2.35
N SER A 269 -15.13 75.23 -3.32
CA SER A 269 -15.82 75.67 -4.54
C SER A 269 -17.24 76.15 -4.26
N PHE A 270 -17.97 75.46 -3.38
CA PHE A 270 -19.29 75.89 -2.94
C PHE A 270 -19.24 77.21 -2.18
N ASP A 271 -18.34 77.32 -1.19
CA ASP A 271 -18.17 78.57 -0.43
C ASP A 271 -17.83 79.73 -1.37
N SER A 272 -16.87 79.55 -2.28
CA SER A 272 -16.54 80.55 -3.30
C SER A 272 -17.74 80.95 -4.18
N CYS A 273 -18.60 79.99 -4.55
CA CYS A 273 -19.83 80.25 -5.31
C CYS A 273 -20.81 81.09 -4.49
N THR A 274 -21.10 80.70 -3.25
CA THR A 274 -22.02 81.42 -2.37
C THR A 274 -21.57 82.85 -2.08
N GLN A 275 -20.26 83.09 -1.92
CA GLN A 275 -19.71 84.43 -1.69
C GLN A 275 -19.92 85.38 -2.87
N LYS A 276 -20.02 84.86 -4.11
CA LYS A 276 -20.26 85.65 -5.33
C LYS A 276 -21.73 86.01 -5.55
N VAL A 277 -22.67 85.38 -4.85
CA VAL A 277 -24.10 85.67 -4.99
C VAL A 277 -24.39 87.14 -4.71
N GLY A 278 -25.09 87.80 -5.63
CA GLY A 278 -25.43 89.22 -5.53
C GLY A 278 -24.26 90.20 -5.75
N ASN A 279 -23.05 89.73 -6.07
CA ASN A 279 -21.92 90.59 -6.43
C ASN A 279 -21.88 90.94 -7.93
N ASN A 280 -22.75 90.34 -8.76
CA ASN A 280 -22.88 90.65 -10.19
C ASN A 280 -24.07 91.59 -10.44
N PRO A 281 -23.84 92.90 -10.63
CA PRO A 281 -24.92 93.86 -10.86
C PRO A 281 -25.65 93.69 -12.20
N GLN A 282 -25.14 92.85 -13.12
CA GLN A 282 -25.78 92.56 -14.41
C GLN A 282 -26.60 91.25 -14.41
N SER A 283 -26.62 90.49 -13.30
CA SER A 283 -27.40 89.26 -13.24
C SER A 283 -28.90 89.56 -13.25
N LYS A 284 -29.63 88.90 -14.17
CA LYS A 284 -31.10 88.93 -14.20
C LYS A 284 -31.73 87.84 -13.30
N GLU A 285 -30.91 86.94 -12.76
CA GLU A 285 -31.37 85.83 -11.91
C GLU A 285 -31.64 86.33 -10.49
N SER A 286 -32.71 85.81 -9.87
CA SER A 286 -33.01 86.09 -8.46
C SER A 286 -31.87 85.57 -7.56
N TYR A 287 -31.73 86.11 -6.35
CA TYR A 287 -30.74 85.58 -5.40
C TYR A 287 -31.00 84.12 -5.07
N THR A 288 -32.27 83.70 -5.02
CA THR A 288 -32.66 82.31 -4.82
C THR A 288 -32.11 81.41 -5.93
N ASP A 289 -32.25 81.80 -7.19
CA ASP A 289 -31.75 81.01 -8.33
C ASP A 289 -30.23 80.91 -8.31
N GLN A 290 -29.54 82.00 -7.96
CA GLN A 290 -28.08 82.02 -7.82
C GLN A 290 -27.60 81.07 -6.70
N PHE A 291 -28.27 81.06 -5.54
CA PHE A 291 -27.96 80.12 -4.46
C PHE A 291 -28.25 78.66 -4.86
N MET A 292 -29.39 78.41 -5.51
CA MET A 292 -29.75 77.08 -5.99
C MET A 292 -28.77 76.56 -7.05
N GLY A 293 -28.24 77.44 -7.91
CA GLY A 293 -27.16 77.11 -8.83
C GLY A 293 -25.91 76.58 -8.11
N CYS A 294 -25.50 77.22 -7.02
CA CYS A 294 -24.38 76.75 -6.20
C CYS A 294 -24.66 75.40 -5.52
N ILE A 295 -25.88 75.20 -5.00
CA ILE A 295 -26.29 73.93 -4.36
C ILE A 295 -26.33 72.79 -5.40
N ASP A 296 -26.82 73.04 -6.61
CA ASP A 296 -26.87 72.03 -7.68
C ASP A 296 -25.49 71.53 -8.07
N THR A 297 -24.55 72.47 -8.26
CA THR A 297 -23.16 72.13 -8.54
C THR A 297 -22.52 71.35 -7.39
N LEU A 298 -22.84 71.70 -6.15
CA LEU A 298 -22.36 70.97 -4.97
C LEU A 298 -22.92 69.54 -4.95
N VAL A 299 -24.22 69.34 -5.12
CA VAL A 299 -24.87 68.00 -5.12
C VAL A 299 -24.32 67.13 -6.25
N SER A 300 -24.19 67.69 -7.46
CA SER A 300 -23.63 66.99 -8.63
C SER A 300 -22.18 66.54 -8.41
N ASN A 301 -21.32 67.44 -7.91
CA ASN A 301 -19.91 67.12 -7.64
C ASN A 301 -19.76 66.13 -6.49
N THR A 302 -20.55 66.27 -5.42
CA THR A 302 -20.53 65.37 -4.27
C THR A 302 -20.97 63.97 -4.68
N GLY A 303 -22.08 63.83 -5.40
CA GLY A 303 -22.57 62.54 -5.88
C GLY A 303 -21.57 61.86 -6.82
N SER A 304 -20.91 62.63 -7.70
CA SER A 304 -19.84 62.10 -8.56
C SER A 304 -18.66 61.56 -7.76
N LEU A 305 -18.23 62.24 -6.70
CA LEU A 305 -17.14 61.77 -5.85
C LEU A 305 -17.54 60.58 -4.98
N LEU A 306 -18.78 60.54 -4.49
CA LEU A 306 -19.33 59.38 -3.76
C LEU A 306 -19.42 58.14 -4.65
N VAL A 307 -19.81 58.28 -5.92
CA VAL A 307 -19.77 57.18 -6.90
C VAL A 307 -18.35 56.68 -7.09
N ASN A 308 -17.38 57.59 -7.25
CA ASN A 308 -15.97 57.23 -7.37
C ASN A 308 -15.47 56.46 -6.14
N ASP A 309 -15.73 57.00 -4.95
CA ASP A 309 -15.37 56.39 -3.67
C ASP A 309 -16.00 55.00 -3.51
N LYS A 310 -17.29 54.83 -3.76
CA LYS A 310 -17.95 53.52 -3.69
C LYS A 310 -17.33 52.51 -4.66
N ILE A 311 -17.08 52.89 -5.92
CA ILE A 311 -16.49 51.98 -6.90
C ILE A 311 -15.05 51.59 -6.50
N THR A 312 -14.27 52.55 -6.02
CA THR A 312 -12.85 52.35 -5.67
C THR A 312 -12.64 51.74 -4.29
N SER A 313 -13.67 51.63 -3.45
CA SER A 313 -13.59 51.07 -2.10
C SER A 313 -14.26 49.71 -1.96
N THR A 314 -15.28 49.41 -2.77
CA THR A 314 -16.07 48.18 -2.65
C THR A 314 -15.21 46.93 -2.90
N PRO A 315 -15.07 46.02 -1.91
CA PRO A 315 -14.24 44.82 -2.05
C PRO A 315 -14.63 43.93 -3.22
N ALA A 316 -15.93 43.73 -3.47
CA ALA A 316 -16.44 42.90 -4.56
C ALA A 316 -16.02 43.40 -5.96
N ILE A 317 -15.82 44.71 -6.13
CA ILE A 317 -15.33 45.29 -7.38
C ILE A 317 -13.82 45.01 -7.53
N LYS A 318 -13.06 45.18 -6.45
CA LYS A 318 -11.60 44.97 -6.43
C LYS A 318 -11.19 43.51 -6.59
N SER A 319 -12.03 42.58 -6.14
CA SER A 319 -11.75 41.14 -6.25
C SER A 319 -11.93 40.62 -7.68
N VAL A 320 -12.65 41.36 -8.53
CA VAL A 320 -13.03 40.91 -9.88
C VAL A 320 -12.36 41.75 -10.97
N LEU A 321 -12.13 43.05 -10.73
CA LEU A 321 -11.53 43.96 -11.69
C LEU A 321 -10.11 44.34 -11.28
N THR A 322 -9.23 44.49 -12.27
CA THR A 322 -7.87 44.98 -12.03
C THR A 322 -7.88 46.44 -11.53
N PRO A 323 -6.85 46.90 -10.80
CA PRO A 323 -6.77 48.29 -10.35
C PRO A 323 -6.93 49.32 -11.47
N ALA A 324 -6.45 49.02 -12.69
CA ALA A 324 -6.60 49.87 -13.86
C ALA A 324 -8.07 49.94 -14.33
N GLU A 325 -8.77 48.82 -14.34
CA GLU A 325 -10.20 48.75 -14.71
C GLU A 325 -11.09 49.42 -13.67
N VAL A 326 -10.79 49.26 -12.37
CA VAL A 326 -11.50 49.96 -11.29
C VAL A 326 -11.33 51.47 -11.44
N LYS A 327 -10.11 51.95 -11.69
CA LYS A 327 -9.85 53.38 -11.91
C LYS A 327 -10.59 53.92 -13.12
N LYS A 328 -10.61 53.18 -14.24
CA LYS A 328 -11.36 53.54 -15.44
C LYS A 328 -12.87 53.54 -15.19
N LEU A 329 -13.41 52.48 -14.58
CA LEU A 329 -14.83 52.37 -14.25
C LEU A 329 -15.29 53.50 -13.33
N ALA A 330 -14.51 53.81 -12.29
CA ALA A 330 -14.80 54.91 -11.38
C ALA A 330 -14.85 56.26 -12.10
N ALA A 331 -13.90 56.53 -13.01
CA ALA A 331 -13.88 57.75 -13.81
C ALA A 331 -15.08 57.83 -14.77
N ASP A 332 -15.35 56.76 -15.52
CA ASP A 332 -16.45 56.70 -16.49
C ASP A 332 -17.81 56.90 -15.78
N LYS A 333 -18.02 56.22 -14.64
CA LYS A 333 -19.27 56.34 -13.86
C LYS A 333 -19.40 57.68 -13.15
N SER A 334 -18.31 58.27 -12.70
CA SER A 334 -18.31 59.65 -12.20
C SER A 334 -18.78 60.64 -13.27
N ALA A 335 -18.29 60.49 -14.51
CA ALA A 335 -18.71 61.34 -15.63
C ALA A 335 -20.18 61.11 -16.02
N GLN A 336 -20.61 59.84 -16.10
CA GLN A 336 -22.01 59.51 -16.37
C GLN A 336 -22.95 60.03 -15.28
N PHE A 337 -22.54 59.99 -14.01
CA PHE A 337 -23.30 60.58 -12.91
C PHE A 337 -23.52 62.08 -13.14
N LYS A 338 -22.47 62.82 -13.47
CA LYS A 338 -22.57 64.27 -13.75
C LYS A 338 -23.52 64.55 -14.93
N THR A 339 -23.41 63.78 -16.01
CA THR A 339 -24.34 63.89 -17.15
C THR A 339 -25.79 63.63 -16.73
N CYS A 340 -26.03 62.62 -15.89
CA CYS A 340 -27.36 62.34 -15.36
C CYS A 340 -27.86 63.46 -14.44
N ALA A 341 -27.03 63.98 -13.54
CA ALA A 341 -27.38 65.09 -12.65
C ALA A 341 -27.75 66.36 -13.43
N GLU A 342 -27.00 66.69 -14.49
CA GLU A 342 -27.36 67.82 -15.38
C GLU A 342 -28.69 67.59 -16.11
N ALA A 343 -29.00 66.34 -16.49
CA ALA A 343 -30.30 66.01 -17.06
C ALA A 343 -31.43 66.16 -16.03
N GLN A 344 -31.21 65.77 -14.77
CA GLN A 344 -32.19 66.00 -13.68
C GLN A 344 -32.37 67.48 -13.39
N LYS A 345 -31.29 68.27 -13.46
CA LYS A 345 -31.32 69.73 -13.28
C LYS A 345 -32.20 70.37 -14.36
N LYS A 346 -32.02 69.98 -15.63
CA LYS A 346 -32.87 70.44 -16.75
C LYS A 346 -34.34 70.05 -16.61
N LYS A 347 -34.62 68.93 -15.95
CA LYS A 347 -36.00 68.47 -15.65
C LYS A 347 -36.61 69.16 -14.43
N GLY A 348 -35.85 69.95 -13.68
CA GLY A 348 -36.31 70.53 -12.42
C GLY A 348 -36.64 69.48 -11.36
N ALA A 349 -36.06 68.28 -11.44
CA ALA A 349 -36.35 67.19 -10.50
C ALA A 349 -35.75 67.51 -9.12
N ARG A 350 -36.61 67.78 -8.13
CA ARG A 350 -36.22 68.14 -6.77
C ARG A 350 -36.76 67.14 -5.75
N ALA A 351 -35.93 66.76 -4.78
CA ALA A 351 -36.31 66.04 -3.57
C ALA A 351 -35.80 66.83 -2.37
N ASP A 352 -36.69 67.12 -1.41
CA ASP A 352 -36.38 67.91 -0.21
C ASP A 352 -35.67 69.25 -0.50
N GLY A 353 -36.04 69.91 -1.61
CA GLY A 353 -35.45 71.19 -2.02
C GLY A 353 -34.07 71.09 -2.66
N MET A 354 -33.49 69.89 -2.82
CA MET A 354 -32.23 69.66 -3.55
C MET A 354 -32.47 68.92 -4.86
N LEU A 355 -31.45 68.86 -5.72
CA LEU A 355 -31.49 68.07 -6.96
C LEU A 355 -31.69 66.58 -6.65
N ASP A 356 -32.74 65.95 -7.19
CA ASP A 356 -32.96 64.50 -7.00
C ASP A 356 -32.01 63.68 -7.87
N ILE A 357 -30.99 63.12 -7.22
CA ILE A 357 -29.94 62.30 -7.84
C ILE A 357 -30.14 60.80 -7.63
N SER A 358 -31.19 60.39 -6.92
CA SER A 358 -31.47 58.98 -6.62
C SER A 358 -31.58 58.10 -7.89
N PRO A 359 -32.22 58.56 -8.99
CA PRO A 359 -32.24 57.82 -10.25
C PRO A 359 -30.85 57.62 -10.85
N CYS A 360 -29.96 58.60 -10.70
CA CYS A 360 -28.58 58.55 -11.20
C CYS A 360 -27.74 57.54 -10.39
N GLU A 361 -27.88 57.54 -9.06
CA GLU A 361 -27.22 56.57 -8.19
C GLU A 361 -27.70 55.14 -8.48
N ASN A 362 -29.00 54.93 -8.64
CA ASN A 362 -29.56 53.60 -8.91
C ASN A 362 -29.11 53.05 -10.28
N SER A 363 -29.15 53.88 -11.33
CA SER A 363 -28.69 53.49 -12.66
C SER A 363 -27.23 53.05 -12.67
N ILE A 364 -26.35 53.79 -12.00
CA ILE A 364 -24.92 53.44 -11.92
C ILE A 364 -24.73 52.18 -11.09
N THR A 365 -25.43 52.06 -9.97
CA THR A 365 -25.34 50.86 -9.11
C THR A 365 -25.74 49.61 -9.88
N ASN A 366 -26.83 49.66 -10.66
CA ASN A 366 -27.25 48.56 -11.51
C ASN A 366 -26.18 48.23 -12.56
N GLU A 367 -25.66 49.21 -13.29
CA GLU A 367 -24.68 48.92 -14.34
C GLU A 367 -23.36 48.36 -13.79
N VAL A 368 -22.88 48.88 -12.65
CA VAL A 368 -21.68 48.36 -11.96
C VAL A 368 -21.94 46.93 -11.46
N THR A 369 -23.08 46.70 -10.82
CA THR A 369 -23.45 45.36 -10.31
C THR A 369 -23.51 44.34 -11.44
N TYR A 370 -24.16 44.69 -12.56
CA TYR A 370 -24.22 43.83 -13.74
C TYR A 370 -22.82 43.44 -14.23
N LYS A 371 -21.91 44.42 -14.34
CA LYS A 371 -20.55 44.18 -14.82
C LYS A 371 -19.76 43.27 -13.88
N VAL A 372 -19.84 43.51 -12.57
CA VAL A 372 -19.16 42.70 -11.55
C VAL A 372 -19.71 41.28 -11.53
N VAL A 373 -21.03 41.12 -11.52
CA VAL A 373 -21.67 39.79 -11.49
C VAL A 373 -21.38 39.02 -12.77
N SER A 374 -21.46 39.66 -13.94
CA SER A 374 -21.12 39.02 -15.22
C SER A 374 -19.68 38.52 -15.26
N ALA A 375 -18.74 39.32 -14.77
CA ALA A 375 -17.34 38.91 -14.66
C ALA A 375 -17.17 37.78 -13.63
N THR A 376 -17.81 37.89 -12.46
CA THR A 376 -17.79 36.85 -11.42
C THR A 376 -18.32 35.51 -11.93
N LEU A 377 -19.40 35.50 -12.71
CA LEU A 377 -19.96 34.28 -13.30
C LEU A 377 -18.97 33.65 -14.29
N ARG A 378 -18.28 34.46 -15.11
CA ARG A 378 -17.24 33.97 -16.02
C ARG A 378 -16.02 33.44 -15.27
N ASP A 379 -15.55 34.16 -14.27
CA ASP A 379 -14.40 33.74 -13.44
C ASP A 379 -14.73 32.46 -12.68
N THR A 380 -15.93 32.37 -12.10
CA THR A 380 -16.40 31.16 -11.41
C THR A 380 -16.51 29.97 -12.36
N ALA A 381 -16.98 30.17 -13.60
CA ALA A 381 -17.02 29.12 -14.62
C ALA A 381 -15.61 28.69 -15.03
N SER A 382 -14.70 29.65 -15.25
CA SER A 382 -13.28 29.41 -15.54
C SER A 382 -12.62 28.63 -14.41
N ASP A 383 -12.85 29.02 -13.17
CA ASP A 383 -12.29 28.38 -11.98
C ASP A 383 -12.91 27.00 -11.69
N SER A 384 -14.19 26.84 -11.97
CA SER A 384 -14.86 25.56 -11.76
C SER A 384 -14.48 24.55 -12.84
N LEU A 385 -14.19 25.01 -14.06
CA LEU A 385 -13.96 24.16 -15.24
C LEU A 385 -12.57 24.39 -15.85
N LYS A 386 -11.55 24.61 -15.00
CA LYS A 386 -10.16 24.92 -15.39
C LYS A 386 -9.58 23.95 -16.43
N ASN A 387 -10.03 22.70 -16.39
CA ASN A 387 -9.56 21.62 -17.26
C ASN A 387 -10.26 21.59 -18.64
N ASN A 388 -11.30 22.41 -18.86
CA ASN A 388 -12.02 22.50 -20.12
C ASN A 388 -12.38 23.95 -20.47
N LYS A 389 -11.39 24.66 -21.04
CA LYS A 389 -11.50 26.08 -21.39
C LYS A 389 -12.72 26.38 -22.29
N SER A 390 -13.00 25.54 -23.29
CA SER A 390 -14.15 25.71 -24.19
C SER A 390 -15.49 25.67 -23.43
N LEU A 391 -15.66 24.68 -22.54
CA LEU A 391 -16.86 24.54 -21.73
C LEU A 391 -16.98 25.67 -20.70
N SER A 392 -15.87 26.09 -20.09
CA SER A 392 -15.87 27.21 -19.14
C SER A 392 -16.38 28.52 -19.75
N VAL A 393 -15.97 28.82 -20.99
CA VAL A 393 -16.43 30.00 -21.73
C VAL A 393 -17.91 29.88 -22.05
N LYS A 394 -18.37 28.70 -22.49
CA LYS A 394 -19.79 28.45 -22.79
C LYS A 394 -20.65 28.66 -21.55
N VAL A 395 -20.30 28.05 -20.43
CA VAL A 395 -21.06 28.13 -19.17
C VAL A 395 -21.04 29.53 -18.59
N GLY A 396 -19.89 30.22 -18.64
CA GLY A 396 -19.81 31.63 -18.25
C GLY A 396 -20.73 32.52 -19.06
N ASN A 397 -20.79 32.32 -20.39
CA ASN A 397 -21.70 33.07 -21.27
C ASN A 397 -23.18 32.70 -21.04
N GLU A 398 -23.51 31.44 -20.76
CA GLU A 398 -24.86 31.03 -20.36
C GLU A 398 -25.28 31.67 -19.03
N GLY A 399 -24.36 31.79 -18.08
CA GLY A 399 -24.58 32.53 -16.82
C GLY A 399 -24.94 34.00 -17.08
N VAL A 400 -24.21 34.67 -17.97
CA VAL A 400 -24.52 36.05 -18.38
C VAL A 400 -25.87 36.11 -19.10
N ALA A 401 -26.18 35.17 -19.99
CA ALA A 401 -27.48 35.11 -20.67
C ALA A 401 -28.66 34.87 -19.69
N LEU A 402 -28.43 34.18 -18.58
CA LEU A 402 -29.43 34.03 -17.50
C LEU A 402 -29.66 35.37 -16.78
N LEU A 403 -28.60 36.14 -16.53
CA LEU A 403 -28.69 37.48 -15.96
C LEU A 403 -29.48 38.42 -16.91
N ASP A 404 -29.16 38.38 -18.21
CA ASP A 404 -29.79 39.22 -19.24
C ASP A 404 -31.31 39.02 -19.33
N LYS A 405 -31.82 37.82 -19.03
CA LYS A 405 -33.26 37.52 -19.08
C LYS A 405 -34.08 38.29 -18.03
N CYS A 406 -33.47 38.76 -16.96
CA CYS A 406 -34.17 39.49 -15.90
C CYS A 406 -33.59 40.87 -15.58
N TRP A 407 -32.45 41.25 -16.16
CA TRP A 407 -31.76 42.49 -15.82
C TRP A 407 -32.27 43.70 -16.60
N ASN A 408 -32.57 44.79 -15.90
CA ASN A 408 -32.84 46.11 -16.48
C ASN A 408 -32.09 47.21 -15.70
N ASN A 409 -31.43 48.14 -16.39
CA ASN A 409 -30.68 49.24 -15.76
C ASN A 409 -31.56 50.21 -14.95
N GLN A 410 -32.89 50.23 -15.18
CA GLN A 410 -33.84 51.03 -14.42
C GLN A 410 -34.58 50.25 -13.31
N GLN A 411 -34.20 48.99 -13.05
CA GLN A 411 -34.88 48.18 -12.04
C GLN A 411 -34.66 48.71 -10.62
N THR A 412 -35.65 48.45 -9.76
CA THR A 412 -35.57 48.77 -8.32
C THR A 412 -34.58 47.84 -7.61
N PRO A 413 -34.07 48.21 -6.42
CA PRO A 413 -33.21 47.33 -5.63
C PRO A 413 -33.81 45.94 -5.39
N ALA A 414 -35.09 45.84 -5.06
CA ALA A 414 -35.75 44.55 -4.85
C ALA A 414 -35.79 43.67 -6.12
N ALA A 415 -36.07 44.27 -7.29
CA ALA A 415 -36.06 43.55 -8.56
C ALA A 415 -34.64 43.08 -8.95
N ARG A 416 -33.62 43.89 -8.66
CA ARG A 416 -32.21 43.53 -8.83
C ARG A 416 -31.86 42.29 -8.01
N GLU A 417 -32.11 42.28 -6.71
CA GLU A 417 -31.74 41.17 -5.83
C GLU A 417 -32.48 39.87 -6.20
N ALA A 418 -33.76 39.97 -6.61
CA ALA A 418 -34.52 38.83 -7.12
C ALA A 418 -33.90 38.23 -8.41
N CYS A 419 -33.45 39.09 -9.33
CA CYS A 419 -32.77 38.65 -10.56
C CYS A 419 -31.42 37.98 -10.27
N LEU A 420 -30.63 38.54 -9.33
CA LEU A 420 -29.35 37.95 -8.90
C LEU A 420 -29.55 36.57 -8.27
N ARG A 421 -30.51 36.43 -7.35
CA ARG A 421 -30.83 35.15 -6.70
C ARG A 421 -31.16 34.06 -7.72
N LYS A 422 -32.06 34.36 -8.66
CA LYS A 422 -32.47 33.41 -9.71
C LYS A 422 -31.30 33.01 -10.61
N THR A 423 -30.46 33.97 -10.96
CA THR A 423 -29.26 33.75 -11.80
C THR A 423 -28.24 32.86 -11.08
N ILE A 424 -27.91 33.16 -9.82
CA ILE A 424 -26.92 32.39 -9.04
C ILE A 424 -27.37 30.95 -8.86
N VAL A 425 -28.63 30.71 -8.49
CA VAL A 425 -29.18 29.35 -8.33
C VAL A 425 -29.09 28.57 -9.63
N SER A 426 -29.54 29.17 -10.74
CA SER A 426 -29.57 28.52 -12.06
C SER A 426 -28.16 28.23 -12.60
N PHE A 427 -27.26 29.22 -12.52
CA PHE A 427 -25.88 29.08 -12.93
C PHE A 427 -25.15 28.00 -12.12
N SER A 428 -25.31 28.00 -10.80
CA SER A 428 -24.71 26.99 -9.93
C SER A 428 -25.22 25.58 -10.27
N GLY A 429 -26.51 25.45 -10.59
CA GLY A 429 -27.09 24.19 -11.06
C GLY A 429 -26.51 23.69 -12.38
N ASN A 430 -26.28 24.60 -13.35
CA ASN A 430 -25.64 24.25 -14.63
C ASN A 430 -24.19 23.79 -14.45
N VAL A 431 -23.39 24.53 -13.67
CA VAL A 431 -22.00 24.16 -13.35
C VAL A 431 -21.96 22.80 -12.64
N ALA A 432 -22.83 22.59 -11.65
CA ALA A 432 -22.92 21.33 -10.93
C ALA A 432 -23.30 20.17 -11.85
N THR A 433 -24.29 20.34 -12.73
CA THR A 433 -24.70 19.31 -13.69
C THR A 433 -23.53 18.83 -14.55
N LEU A 434 -22.71 19.76 -15.05
CA LEU A 434 -21.55 19.43 -15.87
C LEU A 434 -20.46 18.72 -15.07
N LYS A 435 -20.14 19.20 -13.87
CA LYS A 435 -19.17 18.55 -12.99
C LYS A 435 -19.60 17.15 -12.58
N LEU A 436 -20.87 16.97 -12.25
CA LEU A 436 -21.41 15.67 -11.85
C LEU A 436 -21.46 14.69 -13.02
N ASN A 437 -21.75 15.17 -14.24
CA ASN A 437 -21.68 14.32 -15.44
C ASN A 437 -20.27 13.78 -15.69
N ASP A 438 -19.23 14.55 -15.36
CA ASP A 438 -17.82 14.14 -15.50
C ASP A 438 -17.36 13.25 -14.33
N ALA A 439 -17.76 13.60 -13.10
CA ALA A 439 -17.33 12.91 -11.89
C ALA A 439 -18.03 11.56 -11.64
N ILE A 440 -19.26 11.37 -12.15
CA ILE A 440 -20.02 10.13 -11.95
C ILE A 440 -19.80 9.20 -13.15
N PRO A 441 -19.36 7.94 -12.94
CA PRO A 441 -19.12 6.98 -14.02
C PRO A 441 -20.34 6.76 -14.94
N ASP A 442 -20.14 6.72 -16.25
CA ASP A 442 -21.23 6.55 -17.25
C ASP A 442 -22.00 5.23 -17.10
N GLY A 443 -21.37 4.19 -16.54
CA GLY A 443 -22.00 2.89 -16.30
C GLY A 443 -22.87 2.82 -15.04
N MET A 444 -22.91 3.86 -14.19
CA MET A 444 -23.64 3.83 -12.92
C MET A 444 -25.17 3.87 -13.15
N PRO A 445 -25.93 2.83 -12.73
CA PRO A 445 -27.39 2.84 -12.79
C PRO A 445 -27.96 4.01 -11.99
N GLY A 446 -28.87 4.77 -12.61
CA GLY A 446 -29.49 5.92 -11.96
C GLY A 446 -28.65 7.20 -11.94
N LYS A 447 -27.53 7.29 -12.68
CA LYS A 447 -26.72 8.53 -12.82
C LYS A 447 -27.59 9.77 -13.10
N ALA A 448 -28.55 9.66 -14.04
CA ALA A 448 -29.44 10.77 -14.38
C ALA A 448 -30.31 11.23 -13.20
N GLU A 449 -30.84 10.29 -12.41
CA GLU A 449 -31.68 10.59 -11.24
C GLU A 449 -30.84 11.19 -10.11
N LEU A 450 -29.64 10.64 -9.85
CA LEU A 450 -28.69 11.17 -8.87
C LEU A 450 -28.25 12.60 -9.23
N ASN A 451 -27.95 12.86 -10.50
CA ASN A 451 -27.62 14.21 -10.97
C ASN A 451 -28.77 15.18 -10.73
N LYS A 452 -29.98 14.78 -11.14
CA LYS A 452 -31.18 15.59 -11.00
C LYS A 452 -31.48 15.91 -9.52
N SER A 453 -31.44 14.91 -8.64
CA SER A 453 -31.69 15.13 -7.21
C SER A 453 -30.61 15.99 -6.55
N SER A 454 -29.34 15.74 -6.88
CA SER A 454 -28.20 16.45 -6.28
C SER A 454 -28.16 17.92 -6.71
N VAL A 455 -28.48 18.22 -7.98
CA VAL A 455 -28.63 19.60 -8.47
C VAL A 455 -29.83 20.30 -7.83
N ALA A 456 -30.95 19.60 -7.64
CA ALA A 456 -32.12 20.17 -6.94
C ALA A 456 -31.81 20.50 -5.47
N ASP A 457 -31.07 19.64 -4.77
CA ASP A 457 -30.68 19.86 -3.38
C ASP A 457 -29.63 20.97 -3.24
N LEU A 458 -28.70 21.09 -4.20
CA LEU A 458 -27.81 22.26 -4.30
C LEU A 458 -28.63 23.54 -4.44
N GLY A 459 -29.63 23.56 -5.34
CA GLY A 459 -30.50 24.72 -5.55
C GLY A 459 -31.24 25.14 -4.28
N LYS A 460 -31.83 24.19 -3.55
CA LYS A 460 -32.48 24.44 -2.25
C LYS A 460 -31.51 24.96 -1.20
N CYS A 461 -30.30 24.40 -1.16
CA CYS A 461 -29.27 24.85 -0.23
C CYS A 461 -28.89 26.30 -0.51
N ILE A 462 -28.56 26.63 -1.77
CA ILE A 462 -28.18 27.97 -2.21
C ILE A 462 -29.27 28.98 -1.88
N ASP A 463 -30.53 28.69 -2.24
CA ASP A 463 -31.62 29.62 -2.00
C ASP A 463 -31.80 29.95 -0.51
N LYS A 464 -31.58 28.96 0.38
CA LYS A 464 -31.64 29.16 1.83
C LYS A 464 -30.49 29.99 2.39
N ILE A 465 -29.30 29.94 1.81
CA ILE A 465 -28.10 30.60 2.35
C ILE A 465 -27.87 32.02 1.80
N LEU A 466 -28.46 32.34 0.65
CA LEU A 466 -28.29 33.64 -0.01
C LEU A 466 -28.96 34.75 0.83
N PRO A 467 -28.25 35.86 1.12
CA PRO A 467 -28.82 36.98 1.86
C PRO A 467 -29.84 37.76 1.03
N ASP A 468 -30.61 38.64 1.69
CA ASP A 468 -31.60 39.49 1.01
C ASP A 468 -30.96 40.54 0.10
N ASN A 469 -29.75 41.01 0.43
CA ASN A 469 -28.98 41.97 -0.38
C ASN A 469 -27.69 41.33 -0.91
N ILE A 470 -27.82 40.57 -2.00
CA ILE A 470 -26.75 39.81 -2.65
C ILE A 470 -25.69 40.75 -3.24
N SER A 471 -26.11 41.88 -3.82
CA SER A 471 -25.20 42.84 -4.48
C SER A 471 -24.17 43.48 -3.53
N GLU A 472 -24.40 43.43 -2.22
CA GLU A 472 -23.52 43.99 -1.18
C GLU A 472 -22.83 42.92 -0.32
N ALA A 473 -23.14 41.64 -0.51
CA ALA A 473 -22.63 40.55 0.34
C ALA A 473 -21.15 40.25 0.05
N SER A 474 -20.27 40.46 1.04
CA SER A 474 -18.83 40.16 0.92
C SER A 474 -18.48 38.69 1.14
N ASP A 475 -19.39 37.88 1.70
CA ASP A 475 -19.16 36.48 2.07
C ASP A 475 -19.87 35.47 1.15
N LEU A 476 -20.39 35.93 0.00
CA LEU A 476 -21.19 35.13 -0.92
C LEU A 476 -20.48 33.84 -1.35
N ASN A 477 -19.21 33.92 -1.74
CA ASN A 477 -18.41 32.76 -2.15
C ASN A 477 -18.25 31.74 -1.01
N LYS A 478 -18.07 32.20 0.23
CA LYS A 478 -17.96 31.32 1.41
C LYS A 478 -19.27 30.59 1.67
N ARG A 479 -20.40 31.30 1.55
CA ARG A 479 -21.74 30.69 1.71
C ARG A 479 -21.97 29.62 0.65
N LEU A 480 -21.77 29.96 -0.63
CA LEU A 480 -21.92 29.03 -1.76
C LEU A 480 -21.00 27.80 -1.62
N GLY A 481 -19.76 28.01 -1.14
CA GLY A 481 -18.79 26.96 -0.84
C GLY A 481 -19.33 25.85 0.06
N SER A 482 -20.10 26.20 1.10
CA SER A 482 -20.69 25.21 2.02
C SER A 482 -21.75 24.31 1.33
N CYS A 483 -22.54 24.87 0.42
CA CYS A 483 -23.53 24.11 -0.34
C CYS A 483 -22.86 23.20 -1.38
N THR A 484 -21.79 23.67 -2.02
CA THR A 484 -20.98 22.82 -2.90
C THR A 484 -20.26 21.71 -2.14
N GLY A 485 -19.74 21.98 -0.94
CA GLY A 485 -19.11 20.95 -0.10
C GLY A 485 -20.07 19.81 0.26
N LYS A 486 -21.30 20.16 0.66
CA LYS A 486 -22.37 19.17 0.92
C LYS A 486 -22.76 18.36 -0.31
N LEU A 487 -22.86 19.02 -1.48
CA LEU A 487 -23.12 18.34 -2.74
C LEU A 487 -22.04 17.30 -3.04
N THR A 488 -20.77 17.73 -2.98
CA THR A 488 -19.61 16.88 -3.22
C THR A 488 -19.59 15.68 -2.27
N HIS A 489 -19.83 15.91 -0.97
CA HIS A 489 -19.92 14.85 0.03
C HIS A 489 -21.00 13.82 -0.32
N ASN A 490 -22.24 14.27 -0.57
CA ASN A 490 -23.38 13.38 -0.84
C ASN A 490 -23.17 12.53 -2.11
N VAL A 491 -22.64 13.15 -3.17
CA VAL A 491 -22.38 12.45 -4.44
C VAL A 491 -21.23 11.47 -4.27
N ALA A 492 -20.14 11.87 -3.62
CA ALA A 492 -19.01 10.98 -3.35
C ALA A 492 -19.43 9.74 -2.56
N MET A 493 -20.29 9.90 -1.54
CA MET A 493 -20.84 8.78 -0.78
C MET A 493 -21.64 7.81 -1.66
N LYS A 494 -22.44 8.32 -2.59
CA LYS A 494 -23.23 7.49 -3.52
C LYS A 494 -22.38 6.79 -4.57
N VAL A 495 -21.38 7.47 -5.12
CA VAL A 495 -20.42 6.88 -6.07
C VAL A 495 -19.57 5.82 -5.39
N ALA A 496 -19.09 6.08 -4.17
CA ALA A 496 -18.36 5.12 -3.36
C ALA A 496 -19.19 3.86 -3.07
N ASP A 497 -20.44 4.01 -2.62
CA ASP A 497 -21.37 2.89 -2.44
C ASP A 497 -21.50 2.05 -3.72
N TYR A 498 -21.77 2.71 -4.85
CA TYR A 498 -21.87 2.04 -6.15
C TYR A 498 -20.60 1.29 -6.54
N GLN A 499 -19.42 1.94 -6.48
CA GLN A 499 -18.15 1.32 -6.86
C GLN A 499 -17.85 0.07 -6.02
N ILE A 500 -18.14 0.12 -4.71
CA ILE A 500 -17.97 -1.03 -3.82
C ILE A 500 -18.93 -2.16 -4.20
N ARG A 501 -20.20 -1.85 -4.45
CA ARG A 501 -21.21 -2.84 -4.87
C ARG A 501 -20.86 -3.48 -6.22
N ASP A 502 -20.44 -2.68 -7.19
CA ASP A 502 -20.08 -3.16 -8.52
C ASP A 502 -18.83 -4.06 -8.46
N THR A 503 -17.82 -3.67 -7.69
CA THR A 503 -16.61 -4.48 -7.46
C THR A 503 -16.92 -5.79 -6.70
N ALA A 504 -17.86 -5.75 -5.75
CA ALA A 504 -18.28 -6.92 -4.99
C ALA A 504 -19.21 -7.86 -5.78
N LYS A 505 -19.80 -7.40 -6.89
CA LYS A 505 -20.77 -8.16 -7.68
C LYS A 505 -20.19 -9.47 -8.19
N GLY A 506 -20.86 -10.58 -7.86
CA GLY A 506 -20.42 -11.94 -8.20
C GLY A 506 -19.36 -12.53 -7.26
N ASN A 507 -18.72 -11.71 -6.42
CA ASN A 507 -17.70 -12.12 -5.45
C ASN A 507 -18.27 -12.32 -4.05
N LEU A 508 -19.16 -11.42 -3.62
CA LEU A 508 -19.79 -11.43 -2.30
C LEU A 508 -21.31 -11.63 -2.41
N THR A 509 -21.92 -12.15 -1.34
CA THR A 509 -23.38 -12.11 -1.17
C THR A 509 -23.84 -10.68 -0.92
N GLU A 510 -25.13 -10.42 -1.09
CA GLU A 510 -25.69 -9.08 -0.86
C GLU A 510 -25.58 -8.63 0.61
N ALA A 511 -25.70 -9.57 1.56
CA ALA A 511 -25.50 -9.30 2.99
C ALA A 511 -24.05 -8.88 3.30
N GLU A 512 -23.07 -9.60 2.75
CA GLU A 512 -21.64 -9.28 2.90
C GLU A 512 -21.31 -7.94 2.21
N THR A 513 -21.86 -7.70 1.03
CA THR A 513 -21.71 -6.43 0.30
C THR A 513 -22.26 -5.27 1.13
N ASN A 514 -23.44 -5.43 1.75
CA ASN A 514 -24.03 -4.39 2.61
C ASN A 514 -23.18 -4.14 3.87
N ALA A 515 -22.61 -5.19 4.48
CA ALA A 515 -21.69 -5.04 5.61
C ALA A 515 -20.39 -4.30 5.20
N LEU A 516 -19.89 -4.58 4.00
CA LEU A 516 -18.73 -3.93 3.42
C LEU A 516 -18.97 -2.44 3.15
N VAL A 517 -20.10 -2.10 2.50
CA VAL A 517 -20.52 -0.71 2.27
C VAL A 517 -20.68 0.04 3.59
N LYS A 518 -21.33 -0.57 4.60
CA LYS A 518 -21.50 0.05 5.91
C LYS A 518 -20.17 0.34 6.60
N THR A 519 -19.22 -0.59 6.52
CA THR A 519 -17.92 -0.44 7.17
C THR A 519 -17.03 0.56 6.43
N LEU A 520 -16.85 0.36 5.13
CA LEU A 520 -15.87 1.11 4.34
C LEU A 520 -16.41 2.44 3.84
N VAL A 521 -17.68 2.51 3.41
CA VAL A 521 -18.27 3.75 2.88
C VAL A 521 -18.83 4.60 4.01
N GLN A 522 -19.79 4.08 4.78
CA GLN A 522 -20.47 4.84 5.85
C GLN A 522 -19.62 5.02 7.12
N GLY A 523 -18.65 4.14 7.36
CA GLY A 523 -17.75 4.23 8.51
C GLY A 523 -16.48 5.02 8.20
N GLU A 524 -15.64 4.46 7.33
CA GLU A 524 -14.30 4.97 7.11
C GLU A 524 -14.21 6.09 6.07
N PHE A 525 -14.83 5.91 4.90
CA PHE A 525 -14.76 6.88 3.81
C PHE A 525 -15.49 8.17 4.19
N GLU A 526 -16.71 8.09 4.73
CA GLU A 526 -17.46 9.25 5.25
C GLU A 526 -16.64 10.07 6.24
N LYS A 527 -16.01 9.38 7.21
CA LYS A 527 -15.14 10.00 8.21
C LYS A 527 -13.87 10.61 7.60
N CYS A 528 -13.34 10.01 6.55
CA CYS A 528 -12.14 10.47 5.85
C CYS A 528 -12.43 11.75 5.04
N ILE A 529 -13.52 11.77 4.26
CA ILE A 529 -13.86 12.90 3.40
C ILE A 529 -14.41 14.10 4.19
N GLY A 530 -15.05 13.87 5.34
CA GLY A 530 -15.67 14.92 6.14
C GLY A 530 -16.86 15.59 5.44
N ASN A 531 -17.40 16.66 6.03
CA ASN A 531 -18.64 17.30 5.55
C ASN A 531 -18.44 18.22 4.33
N GLU A 532 -17.22 18.71 4.11
CA GLU A 532 -16.87 19.62 3.02
C GLU A 532 -15.53 19.19 2.39
N PRO A 533 -15.51 18.06 1.66
CA PRO A 533 -14.28 17.51 1.11
C PRO A 533 -13.66 18.38 0.02
N SER A 534 -12.34 18.50 0.04
CA SER A 534 -11.55 18.99 -1.10
C SER A 534 -11.28 17.88 -2.12
N ASP A 535 -10.95 18.25 -3.36
CA ASP A 535 -10.59 17.28 -4.42
C ASP A 535 -9.42 16.37 -3.99
N GLU A 536 -8.40 16.94 -3.32
CA GLU A 536 -7.25 16.18 -2.79
C GLU A 536 -7.68 15.21 -1.67
N THR A 537 -8.61 15.62 -0.81
CA THR A 537 -9.15 14.74 0.24
C THR A 537 -9.96 13.61 -0.37
N LEU A 538 -10.79 13.92 -1.38
CA LEU A 538 -11.56 12.92 -2.13
C LEU A 538 -10.65 11.89 -2.80
N GLU A 539 -9.62 12.34 -3.51
CA GLU A 539 -8.69 11.45 -4.19
C GLU A 539 -7.98 10.53 -3.19
N LYS A 540 -7.44 11.10 -2.10
CA LYS A 540 -6.76 10.35 -1.04
C LYS A 540 -7.70 9.32 -0.38
N CYS A 541 -8.90 9.74 -0.01
CA CYS A 541 -9.87 8.87 0.65
C CYS A 541 -10.45 7.82 -0.30
N SER A 542 -10.66 8.16 -1.57
CA SER A 542 -11.15 7.24 -2.60
C SER A 542 -10.12 6.15 -2.90
N ASN A 543 -8.84 6.52 -3.00
CA ASN A 543 -7.74 5.57 -3.13
C ASN A 543 -7.68 4.64 -1.91
N SER A 544 -7.80 5.19 -0.70
CA SER A 544 -7.83 4.37 0.52
C SER A 544 -9.03 3.42 0.57
N LEU A 545 -10.22 3.89 0.20
CA LEU A 545 -11.43 3.08 0.10
C LEU A 545 -11.24 1.93 -0.89
N THR A 546 -10.76 2.24 -2.10
CA THR A 546 -10.52 1.26 -3.16
C THR A 546 -9.52 0.19 -2.71
N THR A 547 -8.40 0.60 -2.10
CA THR A 547 -7.40 -0.32 -1.56
C THR A 547 -7.98 -1.24 -0.49
N LYS A 548 -8.73 -0.70 0.48
CA LYS A 548 -9.31 -1.49 1.57
C LYS A 548 -10.39 -2.44 1.08
N ALA A 549 -11.25 -1.97 0.18
CA ALA A 549 -12.28 -2.77 -0.45
C ALA A 549 -11.69 -3.94 -1.23
N ALA A 550 -10.65 -3.69 -2.02
CA ALA A 550 -9.93 -4.73 -2.74
C ALA A 550 -9.35 -5.79 -1.80
N LYS A 551 -8.75 -5.39 -0.67
CA LYS A 551 -8.23 -6.32 0.34
C LYS A 551 -9.33 -7.20 0.96
N GLN A 552 -10.47 -6.60 1.33
CA GLN A 552 -11.58 -7.34 1.95
C GLN A 552 -12.34 -8.25 0.98
N ILE A 553 -12.58 -7.79 -0.25
CA ILE A 553 -13.22 -8.60 -1.30
C ILE A 553 -12.30 -9.78 -1.65
N SER A 554 -11.00 -9.54 -1.86
CA SER A 554 -10.06 -10.59 -2.21
C SER A 554 -9.89 -11.64 -1.10
N SER A 555 -9.77 -11.25 0.17
CA SER A 555 -9.64 -12.22 1.28
C SER A 555 -10.87 -13.13 1.38
N THR A 556 -12.05 -12.57 1.21
CA THR A 556 -13.32 -13.30 1.28
C THR A 556 -13.49 -14.23 0.06
N SER A 557 -13.22 -13.73 -1.14
CA SER A 557 -13.28 -14.53 -2.37
C SER A 557 -12.28 -15.68 -2.38
N PHE A 558 -11.03 -15.47 -1.94
CA PHE A 558 -10.04 -16.55 -1.90
C PHE A 558 -10.44 -17.67 -0.96
N SER A 559 -10.92 -17.33 0.24
CA SER A 559 -11.39 -18.33 1.19
C SER A 559 -12.51 -19.16 0.58
N LYS A 560 -13.50 -18.51 -0.04
CA LYS A 560 -14.64 -19.17 -0.69
C LYS A 560 -14.22 -20.08 -1.84
N GLU A 561 -13.33 -19.63 -2.72
CA GLU A 561 -12.85 -20.43 -3.86
C GLU A 561 -11.98 -21.61 -3.41
N VAL A 562 -11.10 -21.42 -2.43
CA VAL A 562 -10.27 -22.50 -1.85
C VAL A 562 -11.16 -23.56 -1.22
N TYR A 563 -12.13 -23.16 -0.39
CA TYR A 563 -13.07 -24.10 0.25
C TYR A 563 -14.03 -24.75 -0.76
N GLY A 564 -14.51 -24.00 -1.76
CA GLY A 564 -15.37 -24.55 -2.81
C GLY A 564 -14.65 -25.56 -3.70
N TYR A 565 -13.35 -25.35 -3.99
CA TYR A 565 -12.52 -26.35 -4.67
C TYR A 565 -12.33 -27.61 -3.81
N LEU A 566 -12.02 -27.45 -2.52
CA LEU A 566 -11.87 -28.56 -1.58
C LEU A 566 -13.13 -29.42 -1.51
N GLU A 567 -14.31 -28.79 -1.45
CA GLU A 567 -15.60 -29.47 -1.41
C GLU A 567 -15.84 -30.28 -2.69
N LYS A 568 -15.61 -29.69 -3.87
CA LYS A 568 -15.73 -30.38 -5.17
C LYS A 568 -14.73 -31.53 -5.33
N SER A 569 -13.58 -31.45 -4.67
CA SER A 569 -12.52 -32.47 -4.68
C SER A 569 -12.70 -33.57 -3.64
N GLY A 570 -13.89 -33.67 -3.01
CA GLY A 570 -14.22 -34.71 -2.02
C GLY A 570 -13.86 -34.35 -0.57
N GLY A 571 -13.51 -33.09 -0.31
CA GLY A 571 -13.20 -32.56 1.02
C GLY A 571 -11.73 -32.67 1.43
N LEU A 572 -11.40 -32.09 2.59
CA LEU A 572 -10.05 -32.05 3.17
C LEU A 572 -9.43 -33.45 3.33
N SER A 573 -10.19 -34.40 3.87
CA SER A 573 -9.73 -35.77 4.10
C SER A 573 -9.39 -36.51 2.81
N ALA A 574 -10.16 -36.30 1.74
CA ALA A 574 -9.88 -36.91 0.45
C ALA A 574 -8.54 -36.46 -0.12
N LEU A 575 -8.08 -35.26 0.22
CA LEU A 575 -6.81 -34.69 -0.25
C LEU A 575 -5.66 -34.83 0.76
N GLY A 576 -5.88 -35.48 1.91
CA GLY A 576 -4.86 -35.59 2.96
C GLY A 576 -4.48 -34.27 3.62
N LEU A 577 -5.36 -33.26 3.57
CA LEU A 577 -5.15 -31.95 4.16
C LEU A 577 -5.87 -31.81 5.49
N THR A 578 -5.28 -31.08 6.43
CA THR A 578 -5.96 -30.62 7.64
C THR A 578 -6.55 -29.24 7.45
N LYS A 579 -7.60 -28.91 8.23
CA LYS A 579 -8.16 -27.56 8.25
C LYS A 579 -7.09 -26.49 8.58
N GLN A 580 -6.19 -26.80 9.51
CA GLN A 580 -5.11 -25.90 9.92
C GLN A 580 -4.13 -25.59 8.77
N GLN A 581 -3.78 -26.57 7.95
CA GLN A 581 -2.92 -26.35 6.77
C GLN A 581 -3.61 -25.44 5.74
N VAL A 582 -4.90 -25.64 5.50
CA VAL A 582 -5.68 -24.81 4.57
C VAL A 582 -5.87 -23.40 5.10
N ASP A 583 -6.18 -23.24 6.39
CA ASP A 583 -6.31 -21.93 7.02
C ASP A 583 -4.97 -21.17 7.00
N SER A 584 -3.85 -21.85 7.27
CA SER A 584 -2.50 -21.27 7.16
C SER A 584 -2.19 -20.83 5.73
N PHE A 585 -2.55 -21.65 4.74
CA PHE A 585 -2.37 -21.30 3.33
C PHE A 585 -3.22 -20.09 2.92
N ILE A 586 -4.49 -20.02 3.33
CA ILE A 586 -5.36 -18.86 3.08
C ILE A 586 -4.79 -17.61 3.76
N ALA A 587 -4.26 -17.73 4.98
CA ALA A 587 -3.63 -16.62 5.69
C ALA A 587 -2.39 -16.10 4.96
N ASP A 588 -1.49 -16.98 4.52
CA ASP A 588 -0.29 -16.62 3.75
C ASP A 588 -0.65 -16.03 2.39
N LEU A 589 -1.68 -16.56 1.73
CA LEU A 589 -2.20 -16.04 0.48
C LEU A 589 -2.75 -14.62 0.66
N THR A 590 -3.57 -14.42 1.71
CA THR A 590 -4.14 -13.12 2.06
C THR A 590 -3.05 -12.11 2.39
N LYS A 591 -2.05 -12.51 3.18
CA LYS A 591 -0.89 -11.69 3.52
C LYS A 591 -0.11 -11.28 2.25
N SER A 592 0.22 -12.24 1.40
CA SER A 592 0.95 -11.99 0.15
C SER A 592 0.16 -11.10 -0.81
N ASN A 593 -1.16 -11.25 -0.88
CA ASN A 593 -2.01 -10.40 -1.72
C ASN A 593 -2.07 -8.97 -1.17
N ASN A 594 -2.20 -8.82 0.15
CA ASN A 594 -2.20 -7.52 0.81
C ASN A 594 -0.86 -6.79 0.61
N GLU A 595 0.27 -7.48 0.79
CA GLU A 595 1.61 -6.93 0.53
C GLU A 595 1.79 -6.51 -0.93
N CYS A 596 1.19 -7.25 -1.87
CA CYS A 596 1.20 -6.89 -3.29
C CYS A 596 0.35 -5.64 -3.58
N ILE A 597 -0.85 -5.55 -2.98
CA ILE A 597 -1.73 -4.38 -3.11
C ILE A 597 -1.08 -3.14 -2.47
N ASP A 598 -0.31 -3.30 -1.38
CA ASP A 598 0.35 -2.21 -0.66
C ASP A 598 1.59 -1.63 -1.36
N LYS A 599 2.18 -2.36 -2.33
CA LYS A 599 3.31 -1.83 -3.12
C LYS A 599 2.82 -0.72 -4.04
N LYS A 600 3.00 0.56 -3.68
CA LYS A 600 2.66 1.69 -4.57
C LYS A 600 3.32 1.54 -5.95
N THR A 601 2.50 1.44 -7.00
CA THR A 601 2.93 1.75 -8.37
C THR A 601 2.15 2.96 -8.88
N THR A 602 2.72 3.68 -9.85
CA THR A 602 2.17 4.91 -10.45
C THR A 602 1.01 4.65 -11.43
N GLY A 603 0.24 3.57 -11.24
CA GLY A 603 -0.84 3.13 -12.14
C GLY A 603 -2.23 3.12 -11.49
N VAL A 604 -3.25 2.74 -12.26
CA VAL A 604 -4.63 2.59 -11.78
C VAL A 604 -4.67 1.48 -10.72
N VAL A 605 -5.14 1.81 -9.51
CA VAL A 605 -5.16 0.89 -8.34
C VAL A 605 -5.79 -0.47 -8.69
N MET A 606 -6.82 -0.49 -9.53
CA MET A 606 -7.49 -1.71 -9.95
C MET A 606 -6.64 -2.65 -10.81
N ASP A 607 -5.73 -2.13 -11.64
CA ASP A 607 -4.84 -2.99 -12.45
C ASP A 607 -3.83 -3.73 -11.57
N GLN A 608 -3.36 -3.06 -10.52
CA GLN A 608 -2.51 -3.67 -9.52
C GLN A 608 -3.27 -4.70 -8.69
N VAL A 609 -4.49 -4.40 -8.26
CA VAL A 609 -5.36 -5.38 -7.58
C VAL A 609 -5.57 -6.62 -8.45
N ASN A 610 -5.88 -6.46 -9.73
CA ASN A 610 -6.04 -7.57 -10.66
C ASN A 610 -4.75 -8.40 -10.83
N THR A 611 -3.59 -7.73 -10.89
CA THR A 611 -2.28 -8.40 -10.98
C THR A 611 -1.97 -9.21 -9.72
N CYS A 612 -2.25 -8.65 -8.54
CA CYS A 612 -2.07 -9.34 -7.26
C CYS A 612 -3.02 -10.54 -7.10
N ILE A 613 -4.27 -10.40 -7.53
CA ILE A 613 -5.24 -11.49 -7.57
C ILE A 613 -4.74 -12.60 -8.49
N LYS A 614 -4.28 -12.31 -9.71
CA LYS A 614 -3.70 -13.32 -10.62
C LYS A 614 -2.53 -14.08 -9.98
N GLY A 615 -1.63 -13.38 -9.30
CA GLY A 615 -0.53 -13.99 -8.55
C GLY A 615 -1.01 -14.94 -7.45
N SER A 616 -2.09 -14.57 -6.75
CA SER A 616 -2.70 -15.39 -5.71
C SER A 616 -3.39 -16.64 -6.30
N VAL A 617 -4.14 -16.52 -7.40
CA VAL A 617 -4.74 -17.69 -8.05
C VAL A 617 -3.68 -18.66 -8.59
N LYS A 618 -2.55 -18.15 -9.09
CA LYS A 618 -1.39 -18.98 -9.48
C LYS A 618 -0.82 -19.76 -8.29
N LYS A 619 -0.74 -19.16 -7.10
CA LYS A 619 -0.32 -19.86 -5.87
C LYS A 619 -1.33 -20.94 -5.45
N ILE A 620 -2.62 -20.65 -5.51
CA ILE A 620 -3.70 -21.63 -5.26
C ILE A 620 -3.56 -22.83 -6.21
N ALA A 621 -3.34 -22.57 -7.50
CA ALA A 621 -3.13 -23.57 -8.53
C ALA A 621 -1.96 -24.52 -8.22
N PHE A 622 -0.81 -23.95 -7.86
CA PHE A 622 0.37 -24.74 -7.51
C PHE A 622 0.16 -25.57 -6.25
N PHE A 623 -0.46 -24.99 -5.21
CA PHE A 623 -0.74 -25.69 -3.96
C PHE A 623 -1.62 -26.92 -4.22
N PHE A 624 -2.76 -26.76 -4.90
CA PHE A 624 -3.64 -27.88 -5.18
C PHE A 624 -3.03 -28.89 -6.17
N GLY A 625 -2.28 -28.41 -7.17
CA GLY A 625 -1.53 -29.28 -8.07
C GLY A 625 -0.53 -30.17 -7.34
N GLU A 626 0.21 -29.61 -6.38
CA GLU A 626 1.20 -30.35 -5.58
C GLU A 626 0.55 -31.35 -4.61
N VAL A 627 -0.56 -30.97 -3.98
CA VAL A 627 -1.34 -31.89 -3.12
C VAL A 627 -1.87 -33.06 -3.94
N GLN A 628 -2.47 -32.79 -5.10
CA GLN A 628 -2.98 -33.84 -5.99
C GLN A 628 -1.86 -34.73 -6.53
N PHE A 629 -0.73 -34.14 -6.93
CA PHE A 629 0.46 -34.89 -7.38
C PHE A 629 0.96 -35.83 -6.27
N ASN A 630 1.14 -35.33 -5.05
CA ASN A 630 1.61 -36.13 -3.93
C ASN A 630 0.64 -37.27 -3.57
N LYS A 631 -0.67 -37.02 -3.67
CA LYS A 631 -1.69 -38.06 -3.46
C LYS A 631 -1.64 -39.13 -4.55
N SER A 632 -1.58 -38.73 -5.82
CA SER A 632 -1.70 -39.66 -6.96
C SER A 632 -0.40 -40.39 -7.32
N VAL A 633 0.75 -39.76 -7.09
CA VAL A 633 2.06 -40.27 -7.52
C VAL A 633 2.95 -40.68 -6.33
N GLY A 634 2.65 -40.17 -5.12
CA GLY A 634 3.53 -40.30 -3.95
C GLY A 634 3.94 -41.73 -3.62
N SER A 635 2.97 -42.65 -3.51
CA SER A 635 3.23 -44.06 -3.17
C SER A 635 3.94 -44.85 -4.27
N MET A 636 3.95 -44.37 -5.52
CA MET A 636 4.62 -45.04 -6.64
C MET A 636 6.16 -44.91 -6.58
N TYR A 637 6.66 -44.08 -5.66
CA TYR A 637 8.07 -43.77 -5.48
C TYR A 637 8.57 -44.04 -4.06
N ASP A 638 7.88 -44.88 -3.28
CA ASP A 638 8.36 -45.28 -1.95
C ASP A 638 9.74 -45.93 -2.06
N GLY A 639 10.75 -45.36 -1.38
CA GLY A 639 12.16 -45.77 -1.48
C GLY A 639 12.92 -45.24 -2.71
N ARG A 640 12.29 -44.35 -3.52
CA ARG A 640 12.87 -43.63 -4.68
C ARG A 640 12.59 -42.13 -4.61
N GLU A 641 12.81 -41.51 -3.45
CA GLU A 641 12.46 -40.10 -3.20
C GLU A 641 13.23 -39.11 -4.10
N GLY A 642 14.42 -39.48 -4.58
CA GLY A 642 15.19 -38.68 -5.54
C GLY A 642 14.51 -38.57 -6.91
N ASP A 643 13.95 -39.68 -7.41
CA ASP A 643 13.23 -39.74 -8.67
C ASP A 643 11.89 -38.99 -8.55
N LYS A 644 11.20 -39.15 -7.41
CA LYS A 644 9.96 -38.42 -7.09
C LYS A 644 10.15 -36.91 -7.23
N LYS A 645 11.23 -36.35 -6.66
CA LYS A 645 11.53 -34.91 -6.75
C LYS A 645 11.76 -34.46 -8.19
N THR A 646 12.37 -35.30 -9.02
CA THR A 646 12.61 -34.99 -10.43
C THR A 646 11.30 -34.91 -11.21
N VAL A 647 10.41 -35.88 -11.01
CA VAL A 647 9.07 -35.90 -11.64
C VAL A 647 8.21 -34.75 -11.12
N GLU A 648 8.28 -34.44 -9.82
CA GLU A 648 7.57 -33.32 -9.21
C GLU A 648 8.02 -31.97 -9.79
N ALA A 649 9.32 -31.78 -9.99
CA ALA A 649 9.86 -30.58 -10.62
C ALA A 649 9.38 -30.42 -12.07
N GLN A 650 9.31 -31.52 -12.82
CA GLN A 650 8.77 -31.52 -14.19
C GLN A 650 7.26 -31.22 -14.21
N PHE A 651 6.49 -31.78 -13.27
CA PHE A 651 5.08 -31.45 -13.07
C PHE A 651 4.89 -29.95 -12.78
N LYS A 652 5.63 -29.40 -11.81
CA LYS A 652 5.57 -27.97 -11.45
C LYS A 652 5.93 -27.09 -12.65
N LYS A 653 6.95 -27.46 -13.43
CA LYS A 653 7.33 -26.74 -14.65
C LYS A 653 6.20 -26.77 -15.70
N ALA A 654 5.66 -27.95 -16.01
CA ALA A 654 4.59 -28.10 -17.00
C ALA A 654 3.31 -27.34 -16.59
N LEU A 655 2.96 -27.36 -15.30
CA LEU A 655 1.84 -26.58 -14.76
C LEU A 655 2.09 -25.07 -14.88
N GLY A 656 3.30 -24.62 -14.53
CA GLY A 656 3.70 -23.23 -14.68
C GLY A 656 3.67 -22.75 -16.13
N ASP A 657 4.23 -23.52 -17.06
CA ASP A 657 4.26 -23.22 -18.49
C ASP A 657 2.85 -23.16 -19.07
N CYS A 658 1.97 -24.11 -18.71
CA CYS A 658 0.59 -24.11 -19.17
C CYS A 658 -0.19 -22.88 -18.68
N LEU A 659 -0.07 -22.54 -17.39
CA LEU A 659 -0.72 -21.36 -16.81
C LEU A 659 -0.20 -20.06 -17.45
N GLY A 660 1.08 -20.01 -17.84
CA GLY A 660 1.73 -18.84 -18.44
C GLY A 660 1.33 -18.54 -19.90
N THR A 661 0.75 -19.50 -20.63
CA THR A 661 0.37 -19.31 -22.05
C THR A 661 -0.70 -18.25 -22.31
N LYS A 662 -1.34 -17.69 -21.27
CA LYS A 662 -2.42 -16.69 -21.39
C LYS A 662 -2.24 -15.41 -20.57
N ASP A 663 -1.04 -15.13 -20.06
CA ASP A 663 -0.79 -14.02 -19.11
C ASP A 663 -1.02 -12.59 -19.70
N GLY A 664 -1.38 -12.43 -20.97
CA GLY A 664 -1.51 -11.13 -21.66
C GLY A 664 -2.92 -10.58 -21.96
N LYS A 665 -4.02 -11.24 -21.55
CA LYS A 665 -5.39 -10.69 -21.74
C LYS A 665 -6.08 -10.44 -20.39
N GLU A 666 -7.02 -9.49 -20.33
CA GLU A 666 -7.92 -9.31 -19.18
C GLU A 666 -8.74 -10.60 -19.02
N PHE A 667 -8.37 -11.41 -18.03
CA PHE A 667 -9.06 -12.64 -17.65
C PHE A 667 -9.77 -12.37 -16.33
N SER A 668 -11.08 -12.66 -16.26
CA SER A 668 -11.78 -12.71 -14.98
C SER A 668 -11.25 -13.88 -14.13
N ILE A 669 -11.47 -13.84 -12.80
CA ILE A 669 -11.11 -14.97 -11.90
C ILE A 669 -11.75 -16.28 -12.40
N SER A 670 -12.97 -16.22 -12.92
CA SER A 670 -13.67 -17.36 -13.52
C SER A 670 -12.94 -17.91 -14.75
N ASP A 671 -12.51 -17.04 -15.66
CA ASP A 671 -11.78 -17.48 -16.86
C ASP A 671 -10.40 -18.07 -16.52
N TYR A 672 -9.74 -17.55 -15.48
CA TYR A 672 -8.51 -18.13 -14.95
C TYR A 672 -8.74 -19.52 -14.34
N THR A 673 -9.83 -19.69 -13.58
CA THR A 673 -10.22 -20.98 -12.99
C THR A 673 -10.54 -22.01 -14.08
N LYS A 674 -11.18 -21.60 -15.19
CA LYS A 674 -11.39 -22.46 -16.35
C LYS A 674 -10.08 -22.85 -17.04
N ASN A 675 -9.12 -21.92 -17.11
CA ASN A 675 -7.78 -22.20 -17.62
C ASN A 675 -7.01 -23.18 -16.72
N LEU A 676 -7.19 -23.08 -15.40
CA LEU A 676 -6.62 -24.02 -14.43
C LEU A 676 -7.09 -25.45 -14.70
N TYR A 677 -8.40 -25.68 -14.85
CA TYR A 677 -8.93 -27.01 -15.16
C TYR A 677 -8.37 -27.55 -16.48
N THR A 678 -8.34 -26.70 -17.52
CA THR A 678 -7.76 -27.08 -18.82
C THR A 678 -6.27 -27.45 -18.71
N CYS A 679 -5.52 -26.72 -17.88
CA CYS A 679 -4.12 -27.02 -17.62
C CYS A 679 -3.92 -28.27 -16.77
N SER A 680 -4.79 -28.51 -15.79
CA SER A 680 -4.77 -29.73 -14.97
C SER A 680 -4.85 -30.97 -15.85
N ASP A 681 -5.78 -31.00 -16.81
CA ASP A 681 -5.94 -32.15 -17.72
C ASP A 681 -4.69 -32.38 -18.59
N LYS A 682 -4.13 -31.31 -19.18
CA LYS A 682 -2.91 -31.38 -20.01
C LYS A 682 -1.70 -31.85 -19.23
N VAL A 683 -1.50 -31.28 -18.03
CA VAL A 683 -0.36 -31.62 -17.17
C VAL A 683 -0.50 -33.02 -16.61
N SER A 684 -1.73 -33.47 -16.30
CA SER A 684 -2.00 -34.85 -15.91
C SER A 684 -1.56 -35.82 -17.01
N SER A 685 -1.90 -35.57 -18.27
CA SER A 685 -1.50 -36.45 -19.38
C SER A 685 0.02 -36.56 -19.54
N SER A 686 0.76 -35.43 -19.48
CA SER A 686 2.22 -35.46 -19.60
C SER A 686 2.88 -36.13 -18.40
N THR A 687 2.36 -35.89 -17.19
CA THR A 687 2.89 -36.46 -15.96
C THR A 687 2.66 -37.97 -15.91
N THR A 688 1.47 -38.43 -16.31
CA THR A 688 1.14 -39.86 -16.46
C THR A 688 2.07 -40.55 -17.47
N MET A 689 2.43 -39.89 -18.57
CA MET A 689 3.43 -40.39 -19.53
C MET A 689 4.83 -40.52 -18.92
N ILE A 690 5.28 -39.51 -18.17
CA ILE A 690 6.59 -39.51 -17.49
C ILE A 690 6.66 -40.61 -16.44
N VAL A 691 5.64 -40.69 -15.57
CA VAL A 691 5.55 -41.74 -14.54
C VAL A 691 5.48 -43.12 -15.20
N GLY A 692 4.67 -43.31 -16.23
CA GLY A 692 4.59 -44.57 -16.97
C GLY A 692 5.94 -45.01 -17.55
N GLN A 693 6.70 -44.08 -18.14
CA GLN A 693 8.03 -44.35 -18.66
C GLN A 693 9.01 -44.76 -17.55
N ASP A 694 9.05 -44.00 -16.45
CA ASP A 694 9.93 -44.28 -15.32
C ASP A 694 9.63 -45.64 -14.68
N GLN A 695 8.35 -46.00 -14.52
CA GLN A 695 7.96 -47.30 -13.97
C GLN A 695 8.33 -48.46 -14.92
N ILE A 696 8.21 -48.28 -16.23
CA ILE A 696 8.69 -49.25 -17.22
C ILE A 696 10.19 -49.41 -17.12
N ASP A 697 10.94 -48.31 -17.06
CA ASP A 697 12.41 -48.33 -16.98
C ASP A 697 12.90 -49.01 -15.71
N SER A 698 12.33 -48.64 -14.56
CA SER A 698 12.60 -49.27 -13.28
C SER A 698 12.32 -50.78 -13.33
N SER A 699 11.18 -51.19 -13.90
CA SER A 699 10.80 -52.59 -13.99
C SER A 699 11.71 -53.39 -14.95
N LEU A 700 12.00 -52.84 -16.14
CA LEU A 700 12.89 -53.47 -17.11
C LEU A 700 14.31 -53.62 -16.57
N ASN A 701 14.84 -52.59 -15.89
CA ASN A 701 16.16 -52.65 -15.28
C ASN A 701 16.21 -53.59 -14.06
N SER A 702 15.10 -53.76 -13.34
CA SER A 702 15.03 -54.65 -12.18
C SER A 702 14.92 -56.12 -12.56
N TYR A 703 14.10 -56.44 -13.56
CA TYR A 703 13.80 -57.83 -13.92
C TYR A 703 14.63 -58.34 -15.09
N LEU A 704 15.00 -57.51 -16.07
CA LEU A 704 15.82 -57.90 -17.23
C LEU A 704 17.26 -57.38 -17.09
N LYS A 705 17.90 -57.69 -15.96
CA LYS A 705 19.30 -57.33 -15.67
C LYS A 705 20.27 -58.07 -16.60
N ASP A 706 21.35 -57.38 -16.99
CA ASP A 706 22.44 -58.01 -17.74
C ASP A 706 23.04 -59.16 -16.94
N ARG A 707 23.41 -60.23 -17.63
CA ARG A 707 24.02 -61.43 -17.04
C ARG A 707 25.39 -61.66 -17.67
N PRO A 708 26.31 -62.39 -17.01
CA PRO A 708 27.58 -62.77 -17.62
C PRO A 708 27.34 -63.40 -19.01
N GLY A 709 27.88 -62.78 -20.07
CA GLY A 709 27.72 -63.23 -21.45
C GLY A 709 26.40 -62.86 -22.15
N MET A 710 25.51 -62.09 -21.54
CA MET A 710 24.27 -61.59 -22.15
C MET A 710 24.03 -60.10 -21.85
N ASP A 711 24.19 -59.27 -22.88
CA ASP A 711 23.74 -57.88 -22.89
C ASP A 711 22.27 -57.82 -23.29
N LEU A 712 21.41 -57.32 -22.40
CA LEU A 712 19.97 -57.20 -22.63
C LEU A 712 19.55 -55.75 -22.92
N SER A 713 20.48 -54.82 -23.11
CA SER A 713 20.20 -53.40 -23.34
C SER A 713 19.32 -53.14 -24.56
N GLU A 714 19.64 -53.74 -25.72
CA GLU A 714 18.83 -53.64 -26.94
C GLU A 714 17.42 -54.20 -26.72
N LYS A 715 17.31 -55.30 -25.95
CA LYS A 715 16.03 -55.94 -25.66
C LYS A 715 15.17 -55.11 -24.72
N ARG A 716 15.76 -54.52 -23.66
CA ARG A 716 15.10 -53.53 -22.79
C ARG A 716 14.61 -52.34 -23.62
N ASN A 717 15.43 -51.80 -24.51
CA ASN A 717 15.08 -50.68 -25.38
C ASN A 717 13.94 -51.02 -26.35
N SER A 718 13.94 -52.23 -26.93
CA SER A 718 12.87 -52.72 -27.81
C SER A 718 11.54 -52.82 -27.07
N ILE A 719 11.52 -53.45 -25.89
CA ILE A 719 10.31 -53.58 -25.06
C ILE A 719 9.80 -52.20 -24.63
N ARG A 720 10.68 -51.33 -24.14
CA ARG A 720 10.34 -49.94 -23.76
C ARG A 720 9.66 -49.22 -24.92
N LYS A 721 10.26 -49.25 -26.12
CA LYS A 721 9.75 -48.55 -27.29
C LYS A 721 8.35 -49.02 -27.67
N THR A 722 8.09 -50.33 -27.64
CA THR A 722 6.77 -50.88 -27.93
C THR A 722 5.74 -50.49 -26.86
N LEU A 723 6.08 -50.65 -25.57
CA LEU A 723 5.17 -50.31 -24.47
C LEU A 723 4.83 -48.81 -24.46
N MET A 724 5.83 -47.95 -24.59
CA MET A 724 5.63 -46.50 -24.63
C MET A 724 4.88 -46.04 -25.88
N GLY A 725 5.13 -46.67 -27.04
CA GLY A 725 4.39 -46.38 -28.27
C GLY A 725 2.90 -46.69 -28.13
N ASN A 726 2.56 -47.85 -27.55
CA ASN A 726 1.17 -48.24 -27.29
C ASN A 726 0.52 -47.35 -26.23
N PHE A 727 1.25 -47.02 -25.16
CA PHE A 727 0.75 -46.14 -24.10
C PHE A 727 0.47 -44.73 -24.61
N GLN A 728 1.39 -44.16 -25.40
CA GLN A 728 1.20 -42.86 -26.04
C GLN A 728 -0.01 -42.87 -26.99
N ALA A 729 -0.18 -43.93 -27.78
CA ALA A 729 -1.31 -44.08 -28.68
C ALA A 729 -2.65 -44.20 -27.93
N CYS A 730 -2.66 -44.86 -26.77
CA CYS A 730 -3.83 -44.91 -25.89
C CYS A 730 -4.15 -43.54 -25.30
N MET A 731 -3.16 -42.86 -24.72
CA MET A 731 -3.31 -41.54 -24.10
C MET A 731 -3.80 -40.46 -25.09
N ALA A 732 -3.55 -40.65 -26.39
CA ALA A 732 -4.06 -39.77 -27.44
C ALA A 732 -5.54 -40.01 -27.82
N LYS A 733 -6.10 -41.20 -27.53
CA LYS A 733 -7.45 -41.61 -27.94
C LYS A 733 -8.45 -41.66 -26.80
N GLU A 734 -8.02 -42.06 -25.60
CA GLU A 734 -8.91 -42.28 -24.46
C GLU A 734 -9.06 -41.02 -23.60
N ALA A 735 -10.31 -40.67 -23.26
CA ALA A 735 -10.60 -39.54 -22.38
C ALA A 735 -10.27 -39.82 -20.90
N LYS A 736 -10.17 -41.09 -20.50
CA LYS A 736 -9.85 -41.52 -19.13
C LYS A 736 -8.47 -42.18 -19.08
N GLN A 737 -7.53 -41.53 -18.40
CA GLN A 737 -6.13 -41.96 -18.32
C GLN A 737 -5.97 -43.33 -17.63
N ASP A 738 -6.85 -43.67 -16.68
CA ASP A 738 -6.79 -44.93 -15.91
C ASP A 738 -6.82 -46.18 -16.81
N LYS A 739 -7.64 -46.18 -17.87
CA LYS A 739 -7.69 -47.29 -18.82
C LYS A 739 -6.37 -47.51 -19.55
N CYS A 740 -5.67 -46.42 -19.87
CA CYS A 740 -4.35 -46.50 -20.49
C CYS A 740 -3.29 -46.99 -19.52
N VAL A 741 -3.37 -46.59 -18.25
CA VAL A 741 -2.47 -47.09 -17.19
C VAL A 741 -2.69 -48.58 -16.96
N ASP A 742 -3.94 -49.04 -16.89
CA ASP A 742 -4.27 -50.46 -16.74
C ASP A 742 -3.82 -51.29 -17.94
N SER A 743 -4.02 -50.78 -19.17
CA SER A 743 -3.48 -51.40 -20.38
C SER A 743 -1.95 -51.47 -20.36
N LEU A 744 -1.27 -50.39 -19.96
CA LEU A 744 0.18 -50.35 -19.84
C LEU A 744 0.68 -51.38 -18.82
N LYS A 745 0.08 -51.45 -17.63
CA LYS A 745 0.43 -52.42 -16.58
C LYS A 745 0.30 -53.85 -17.11
N ARG A 746 -0.79 -54.16 -17.82
CA ARG A 746 -1.06 -55.48 -18.40
C ARG A 746 0.00 -55.87 -19.44
N GLU A 747 0.25 -54.99 -20.42
CA GLU A 747 1.21 -55.24 -21.49
C GLU A 747 2.66 -55.25 -21.02
N ALA A 748 3.01 -54.40 -20.05
CA ALA A 748 4.32 -54.40 -19.42
C ALA A 748 4.56 -55.70 -18.65
N THR A 749 3.59 -56.15 -17.86
CA THR A 749 3.69 -57.42 -17.10
C THR A 749 3.87 -58.59 -18.07
N LYS A 750 3.05 -58.68 -19.12
CA LYS A 750 3.20 -59.71 -20.16
C LYS A 750 4.60 -59.72 -20.77
N SER A 751 5.05 -58.54 -21.22
CA SER A 751 6.33 -58.39 -21.89
C SER A 751 7.50 -58.74 -20.98
N ILE A 752 7.48 -58.29 -19.73
CA ILE A 752 8.56 -58.53 -18.76
C ILE A 752 8.61 -60.00 -18.38
N VAL A 753 7.49 -60.60 -17.99
CA VAL A 753 7.44 -61.99 -17.49
C VAL A 753 7.85 -62.99 -18.57
N ILE A 754 7.33 -62.85 -19.80
CA ILE A 754 7.70 -63.73 -20.92
C ILE A 754 9.18 -63.57 -21.27
N ASN A 755 9.67 -62.33 -21.39
CA ASN A 755 11.08 -62.12 -21.73
C ASN A 755 12.02 -62.57 -20.60
N TYR A 756 11.62 -62.42 -19.34
CA TYR A 756 12.34 -62.96 -18.19
C TYR A 756 12.46 -64.47 -18.28
N GLY A 757 11.33 -65.18 -18.50
CA GLY A 757 11.33 -66.64 -18.66
C GLY A 757 12.22 -67.10 -19.83
N ARG A 758 12.18 -66.40 -20.96
CA ARG A 758 13.04 -66.71 -22.11
C ARG A 758 14.53 -66.48 -21.83
N VAL A 759 14.88 -65.38 -21.16
CA VAL A 759 16.26 -65.09 -20.74
C VAL A 759 16.74 -66.12 -19.71
N GLU A 760 15.89 -66.52 -18.76
CA GLU A 760 16.20 -67.56 -17.78
C GLU A 760 16.41 -68.92 -18.46
N THR A 761 15.57 -69.26 -19.43
CA THR A 761 15.74 -70.48 -20.26
C THR A 761 17.08 -70.46 -20.98
N GLN A 762 17.42 -69.33 -21.63
CA GLN A 762 18.68 -69.17 -22.34
C GLN A 762 19.88 -69.28 -21.39
N ALA A 763 19.80 -68.65 -20.22
CA ALA A 763 20.84 -68.72 -19.19
C ALA A 763 21.04 -70.16 -18.66
N GLN A 764 19.95 -70.85 -18.33
CA GLN A 764 20.01 -72.14 -17.63
C GLN A 764 20.23 -73.34 -18.55
N LEU A 765 19.77 -73.27 -19.81
CA LEU A 765 19.90 -74.36 -20.79
C LEU A 765 20.91 -74.06 -21.90
N ASN A 766 21.55 -72.88 -21.88
CA ASN A 766 22.51 -72.44 -22.90
C ASN A 766 22.00 -72.57 -24.35
N THR A 767 20.74 -72.20 -24.57
CA THR A 767 20.06 -72.30 -25.88
C THR A 767 19.52 -70.94 -26.31
N THR A 768 19.68 -70.59 -27.58
CA THR A 768 19.06 -69.40 -28.18
C THR A 768 17.59 -69.61 -28.53
N LYS A 769 17.11 -70.86 -28.54
CA LYS A 769 15.71 -71.21 -28.81
C LYS A 769 15.04 -71.74 -27.54
N THR A 770 13.93 -71.12 -27.17
CA THR A 770 13.05 -71.60 -26.09
C THR A 770 12.48 -72.97 -26.47
N PRO A 771 12.64 -74.03 -25.64
CA PRO A 771 12.05 -75.34 -25.88
C PRO A 771 10.53 -75.26 -26.06
N SER A 772 9.99 -76.06 -26.98
CA SER A 772 8.54 -76.10 -27.24
C SER A 772 7.73 -76.50 -26.00
N ALA A 773 8.31 -77.27 -25.09
CA ALA A 773 7.71 -77.66 -23.82
C ALA A 773 7.40 -76.48 -22.87
N LEU A 774 8.01 -75.32 -23.07
CA LEU A 774 7.73 -74.11 -22.27
C LEU A 774 6.61 -73.25 -22.87
N ARG A 775 6.23 -73.44 -24.15
CA ARG A 775 5.17 -72.65 -24.80
C ARG A 775 3.81 -72.75 -24.10
N PRO A 776 3.34 -73.94 -23.66
CA PRO A 776 2.05 -74.02 -22.97
C PRO A 776 1.98 -73.16 -21.70
N VAL A 777 3.11 -72.97 -21.01
CA VAL A 777 3.18 -72.12 -19.81
C VAL A 777 3.15 -70.63 -20.19
N GLU A 778 3.82 -70.25 -21.28
CA GLU A 778 3.73 -68.89 -21.84
C GLU A 778 2.27 -68.58 -22.25
N ASP A 779 1.61 -69.51 -22.95
CA ASP A 779 0.23 -69.36 -23.43
C ASP A 779 -0.79 -69.27 -22.27
N GLU A 780 -0.63 -70.10 -21.24
CA GLU A 780 -1.46 -70.08 -20.02
C GLU A 780 -1.35 -68.73 -19.30
N PHE A 781 -0.13 -68.19 -19.19
CA PHE A 781 0.09 -66.88 -18.58
C PHE A 781 -0.50 -65.74 -19.40
N MET A 782 -0.34 -65.76 -20.72
CA MET A 782 -0.94 -64.75 -21.60
C MET A 782 -2.48 -64.75 -21.46
N ALA A 783 -3.10 -65.93 -21.50
CA ALA A 783 -4.55 -66.08 -21.30
C ALA A 783 -5.00 -65.61 -19.91
N CYS A 784 -4.19 -65.83 -18.87
CA CYS A 784 -4.46 -65.31 -17.53
C CYS A 784 -4.38 -63.78 -17.50
N ALA A 785 -3.31 -63.19 -18.05
CA ALA A 785 -3.06 -61.76 -18.03
C ALA A 785 -4.04 -60.96 -18.92
N ASP A 786 -4.72 -61.60 -19.88
CA ASP A 786 -5.67 -60.96 -20.79
C ASP A 786 -7.03 -60.59 -20.17
N LYS A 787 -7.34 -61.04 -18.95
CA LYS A 787 -8.63 -60.73 -18.30
C LYS A 787 -8.85 -59.22 -18.14
N ASP A 788 -10.05 -58.76 -18.51
CA ASP A 788 -10.39 -57.34 -18.47
C ASP A 788 -10.77 -56.84 -17.07
N LEU A 789 -9.75 -56.53 -16.28
CA LEU A 789 -9.85 -55.95 -14.95
C LEU A 789 -9.20 -54.56 -14.91
N ALA A 790 -9.55 -53.75 -13.91
CA ALA A 790 -9.06 -52.39 -13.73
C ALA A 790 -8.57 -52.12 -12.29
N GLY A 791 -7.70 -51.12 -12.13
CA GLY A 791 -7.22 -50.65 -10.81
C GLY A 791 -6.57 -51.74 -9.96
N ASP A 792 -6.87 -51.77 -8.66
CA ASP A 792 -6.27 -52.71 -7.70
C ASP A 792 -6.62 -54.17 -7.99
N ALA A 793 -7.81 -54.43 -8.54
CA ALA A 793 -8.24 -55.77 -8.94
C ALA A 793 -7.39 -56.32 -10.10
N LEU A 794 -6.97 -55.46 -11.04
CA LEU A 794 -6.03 -55.83 -12.09
C LEU A 794 -4.66 -56.17 -11.51
N SER A 795 -4.13 -55.33 -10.61
CA SER A 795 -2.83 -55.57 -9.97
C SER A 795 -2.79 -56.90 -9.21
N ALA A 796 -3.79 -57.18 -8.37
CA ALA A 796 -3.86 -58.44 -7.63
C ALA A 796 -3.97 -59.67 -8.56
N HIS A 797 -4.73 -59.56 -9.64
CA HIS A 797 -4.89 -60.64 -10.63
C HIS A 797 -3.60 -60.89 -11.43
N LEU A 798 -2.89 -59.83 -11.83
CA LEU A 798 -1.61 -59.95 -12.52
C LEU A 798 -0.53 -60.59 -11.63
N ASP A 799 -0.50 -60.28 -10.34
CA ASP A 799 0.40 -60.93 -9.38
C ASP A 799 0.10 -62.44 -9.25
N GLU A 800 -1.18 -62.82 -9.24
CA GLU A 800 -1.59 -64.22 -9.23
C GLU A 800 -1.18 -64.94 -10.52
N CYS A 801 -1.39 -64.32 -11.70
CA CYS A 801 -0.95 -64.85 -12.98
C CYS A 801 0.57 -65.05 -13.02
N THR A 802 1.35 -64.04 -12.60
CA THR A 802 2.82 -64.11 -12.56
C THR A 802 3.31 -65.19 -11.60
N LYS A 803 2.67 -65.34 -10.43
CA LYS A 803 2.97 -66.43 -9.48
C LYS A 803 2.76 -67.80 -10.11
N ASN A 804 1.62 -68.01 -10.75
CA ASN A 804 1.30 -69.28 -11.41
C ASN A 804 2.28 -69.56 -12.57
N PHE A 805 2.61 -68.54 -13.37
CA PHE A 805 3.65 -68.64 -14.38
C PHE A 805 4.98 -69.08 -13.77
N ALA A 806 5.49 -68.39 -12.75
CA ALA A 806 6.78 -68.69 -12.14
C ALA A 806 6.85 -70.15 -11.64
N ILE A 807 5.79 -70.63 -10.99
CA ILE A 807 5.69 -72.00 -10.49
C ILE A 807 5.66 -73.01 -11.65
N ASN A 808 4.77 -72.84 -12.62
CA ASN A 808 4.65 -73.78 -13.74
C ASN A 808 5.89 -73.77 -14.64
N PHE A 809 6.49 -72.59 -14.84
CA PHE A 809 7.72 -72.41 -15.58
C PHE A 809 8.88 -73.11 -14.88
N ALA A 810 9.03 -72.96 -13.55
CA ALA A 810 10.06 -73.64 -12.78
C ALA A 810 9.91 -75.16 -12.78
N LYS A 811 8.68 -75.70 -12.80
CA LYS A 811 8.42 -77.14 -12.96
C LYS A 811 8.96 -77.65 -14.31
N GLN A 812 8.55 -76.99 -15.40
CA GLN A 812 8.94 -77.41 -16.75
C GLN A 812 10.44 -77.21 -17.00
N LEU A 813 11.00 -76.05 -16.62
CA LEU A 813 12.42 -75.77 -16.77
C LEU A 813 13.28 -76.69 -15.89
N GLY A 814 12.87 -76.92 -14.64
CA GLY A 814 13.56 -77.85 -13.74
C GLY A 814 13.58 -79.29 -14.27
N ALA A 815 12.45 -79.76 -14.82
CA ALA A 815 12.39 -81.06 -15.49
C ALA A 815 13.30 -81.12 -16.72
N LEU A 816 13.28 -80.11 -17.59
CA LEU A 816 14.16 -80.06 -18.76
C LEU A 816 15.64 -80.07 -18.36
N LYS A 817 16.01 -79.22 -17.39
CA LYS A 817 17.39 -79.08 -16.92
C LYS A 817 17.90 -80.34 -16.25
N LEU A 818 17.13 -80.94 -15.33
CA LEU A 818 17.56 -82.16 -14.66
C LEU A 818 17.69 -83.32 -15.65
N ASN A 819 16.71 -83.53 -16.53
CA ASN A 819 16.79 -84.57 -17.54
C ASN A 819 17.98 -84.36 -18.49
N TYR A 820 18.23 -83.12 -18.91
CA TYR A 820 19.37 -82.78 -19.78
C TYR A 820 20.71 -83.05 -19.09
N LEU A 821 20.90 -82.53 -17.87
CA LEU A 821 22.15 -82.68 -17.12
C LEU A 821 22.43 -84.15 -16.75
N LEU A 822 21.44 -84.86 -16.23
CA LEU A 822 21.61 -86.27 -15.85
C LEU A 822 21.83 -87.17 -17.07
N LYS A 823 21.15 -86.90 -18.19
CA LYS A 823 21.39 -87.66 -19.43
C LYS A 823 22.80 -87.43 -19.98
N GLY A 824 23.31 -86.19 -19.88
CA GLY A 824 24.68 -85.86 -20.24
C GLY A 824 25.72 -86.49 -19.31
N ALA A 825 25.45 -86.53 -18.00
CA ALA A 825 26.38 -87.04 -16.99
C ALA A 825 26.41 -88.57 -16.90
N LEU A 826 25.25 -89.24 -17.04
CA LEU A 826 25.12 -90.69 -16.90
C LEU A 826 25.23 -91.42 -18.26
N GLY A 827 24.97 -90.74 -19.37
CA GLY A 827 24.78 -91.39 -20.67
C GLY A 827 23.40 -92.05 -20.80
N THR A 828 23.01 -92.43 -22.02
CA THR A 828 21.61 -92.80 -22.33
C THR A 828 21.12 -94.04 -21.60
N ALA A 829 21.94 -95.08 -21.47
CA ALA A 829 21.53 -96.35 -20.86
C ALA A 829 21.28 -96.20 -19.35
N ASP A 830 22.25 -95.64 -18.63
CA ASP A 830 22.16 -95.45 -17.18
C ASP A 830 21.12 -94.38 -16.81
N PHE A 831 20.96 -93.34 -17.63
CA PHE A 831 19.86 -92.39 -17.48
C PHE A 831 18.49 -93.08 -17.54
N ASN A 832 18.29 -94.01 -18.49
CA ASN A 832 17.04 -94.75 -18.61
C ASN A 832 16.83 -95.72 -17.44
N ALA A 833 17.89 -96.37 -16.95
CA ALA A 833 17.83 -97.24 -15.78
C ALA A 833 17.41 -96.48 -14.51
N GLN A 834 17.88 -95.23 -14.39
CA GLN A 834 17.60 -94.35 -13.25
C GLN A 834 16.34 -93.50 -13.40
N LYS A 835 15.60 -93.70 -14.48
CA LYS A 835 14.40 -92.93 -14.79
C LYS A 835 13.36 -92.91 -13.65
N PRO A 836 13.09 -94.02 -12.92
CA PRO A 836 12.18 -93.99 -11.78
C PRO A 836 12.62 -93.05 -10.64
N GLU A 837 13.92 -93.02 -10.31
CA GLU A 837 14.46 -92.14 -9.26
C GLU A 837 14.45 -90.66 -9.70
N ILE A 838 14.72 -90.41 -10.98
CA ILE A 838 14.63 -89.08 -11.60
C ILE A 838 13.19 -88.57 -11.57
N ASP A 839 12.22 -89.43 -11.91
CA ASP A 839 10.81 -89.07 -11.90
C ASP A 839 10.28 -88.84 -10.48
N ASP A 840 10.76 -89.59 -9.47
CA ASP A 840 10.47 -89.30 -8.07
C ASP A 840 11.06 -87.95 -7.61
N ALA A 841 12.31 -87.66 -7.96
CA ALA A 841 12.92 -86.36 -7.65
C ALA A 841 12.12 -85.20 -8.27
N LEU A 842 11.67 -85.34 -9.51
CA LEU A 842 10.81 -84.35 -10.17
C LEU A 842 9.42 -84.26 -9.54
N LYS A 843 8.83 -85.38 -9.13
CA LYS A 843 7.55 -85.40 -8.41
C LYS A 843 7.63 -84.62 -7.10
N GLN A 844 8.67 -84.83 -6.31
CA GLN A 844 8.85 -84.14 -5.03
C GLN A 844 9.17 -82.65 -5.23
N TYR A 845 9.93 -82.30 -6.27
CA TYR A 845 10.15 -80.91 -6.66
C TYR A 845 8.85 -80.22 -7.08
N ASN A 846 8.01 -80.89 -7.88
CA ASN A 846 6.71 -80.37 -8.27
C ASN A 846 5.79 -80.16 -7.06
N GLN A 847 5.80 -81.07 -6.08
CA GLN A 847 5.07 -80.92 -4.81
C GLN A 847 5.57 -79.72 -3.99
N CYS A 848 6.89 -79.53 -3.91
CA CYS A 848 7.49 -78.35 -3.26
C CYS A 848 7.01 -77.06 -3.93
N LEU A 849 7.06 -77.00 -5.26
CA LEU A 849 6.63 -75.85 -6.05
C LEU A 849 5.12 -75.59 -5.94
N ASP A 850 4.27 -76.61 -5.90
CA ASP A 850 2.83 -76.44 -5.64
C ASP A 850 2.55 -75.87 -4.25
N GLY A 851 3.36 -76.26 -3.26
CA GLY A 851 3.32 -75.68 -1.92
C GLY A 851 3.62 -74.18 -1.88
N LEU A 852 4.19 -73.59 -2.94
CA LEU A 852 4.48 -72.16 -3.02
C LEU A 852 3.26 -71.30 -3.37
N LYS A 853 2.18 -71.90 -3.91
CA LYS A 853 0.97 -71.16 -4.33
C LYS A 853 0.30 -70.38 -3.20
N LYS A 854 0.47 -70.83 -1.95
CA LYS A 854 -0.11 -70.20 -0.75
C LYS A 854 0.62 -68.93 -0.28
N PHE A 855 1.81 -68.65 -0.80
CA PHE A 855 2.61 -67.49 -0.40
C PHE A 855 2.34 -66.28 -1.33
N PRO A 856 2.51 -65.04 -0.82
CA PRO A 856 2.47 -63.85 -1.65
C PRO A 856 3.66 -63.84 -2.63
N MET A 857 3.50 -63.17 -3.78
CA MET A 857 4.49 -63.20 -4.88
C MET A 857 5.92 -62.81 -4.42
N GLY A 858 6.05 -61.85 -3.51
CA GLY A 858 7.35 -61.42 -2.96
C GLY A 858 8.12 -62.52 -2.21
N GLU A 859 7.43 -63.51 -1.65
CA GLU A 859 8.07 -64.64 -0.95
C GLU A 859 8.34 -65.84 -1.86
N VAL A 860 7.66 -65.94 -3.00
CA VAL A 860 7.75 -67.10 -3.91
C VAL A 860 9.19 -67.26 -4.42
N THR A 861 9.85 -66.17 -4.80
CA THR A 861 11.23 -66.20 -5.34
C THR A 861 12.23 -66.78 -4.33
N ALA A 862 12.18 -66.35 -3.07
CA ALA A 862 13.09 -66.82 -2.02
C ALA A 862 12.83 -68.28 -1.64
N LYS A 863 11.60 -68.77 -1.76
CA LYS A 863 11.25 -70.17 -1.47
C LYS A 863 11.46 -71.09 -2.68
N LEU A 864 11.46 -70.54 -3.89
CA LEU A 864 11.76 -71.27 -5.12
C LEU A 864 13.20 -71.81 -5.12
N SER A 865 14.16 -71.07 -4.55
CA SER A 865 15.54 -71.55 -4.41
C SER A 865 15.61 -72.79 -3.54
N VAL A 866 14.85 -72.86 -2.44
CA VAL A 866 14.80 -74.04 -1.56
C VAL A 866 14.34 -75.30 -2.31
N CYS A 867 13.30 -75.17 -3.14
CA CYS A 867 12.85 -76.28 -3.99
C CYS A 867 13.94 -76.68 -5.01
N THR A 868 14.61 -75.69 -5.60
CA THR A 868 15.68 -75.90 -6.58
C THR A 868 16.93 -76.56 -5.98
N ASP A 869 17.32 -76.16 -4.77
CA ASP A 869 18.45 -76.72 -4.03
C ASP A 869 18.17 -78.18 -3.66
N THR A 870 16.93 -78.49 -3.27
CA THR A 870 16.48 -79.86 -2.99
C THR A 870 16.55 -80.73 -4.25
N LEU A 871 16.10 -80.21 -5.40
CA LEU A 871 16.20 -80.90 -6.69
C LEU A 871 17.65 -81.16 -7.06
N THR A 872 18.52 -80.17 -6.87
CA THR A 872 19.96 -80.26 -7.13
C THR A 872 20.62 -81.32 -6.26
N ALA A 873 20.37 -81.30 -4.95
CA ALA A 873 20.91 -82.27 -4.01
C ALA A 873 20.50 -83.71 -4.35
N ARG A 874 19.25 -83.91 -4.78
CA ARG A 874 18.75 -85.21 -5.24
C ARG A 874 19.37 -85.66 -6.55
N GLY A 875 19.46 -84.77 -7.54
CA GLY A 875 20.17 -85.05 -8.79
C GLY A 875 21.62 -85.49 -8.54
N MET A 876 22.32 -84.80 -7.63
CA MET A 876 23.67 -85.17 -7.21
C MET A 876 23.72 -86.53 -6.49
N THR A 877 22.68 -86.86 -5.71
CA THR A 877 22.58 -88.17 -5.04
C THR A 877 22.41 -89.30 -6.05
N ILE A 878 21.59 -89.11 -7.09
CA ILE A 878 21.43 -90.09 -8.19
C ILE A 878 22.78 -90.30 -8.90
N VAL A 879 23.50 -89.23 -9.21
CA VAL A 879 24.84 -89.31 -9.82
C VAL A 879 25.81 -90.08 -8.90
N ARG A 880 25.88 -89.73 -7.61
CA ARG A 880 26.75 -90.40 -6.63
C ARG A 880 26.41 -91.88 -6.47
N SER A 881 25.12 -92.23 -6.41
CA SER A 881 24.65 -93.62 -6.28
C SER A 881 25.10 -94.47 -7.46
N ASN A 882 24.98 -93.94 -8.69
CA ASN A 882 25.43 -94.65 -9.89
C ASN A 882 26.95 -94.78 -9.95
N ILE A 883 27.68 -93.72 -9.60
CA ILE A 883 29.14 -93.78 -9.51
C ILE A 883 29.57 -94.82 -8.46
N ASN A 884 28.91 -94.87 -7.29
CA ASN A 884 29.21 -95.84 -6.24
C ASN A 884 28.92 -97.28 -6.68
N THR A 885 27.77 -97.52 -7.32
CA THR A 885 27.41 -98.83 -7.87
C THR A 885 28.44 -99.29 -8.91
N TRP A 886 28.90 -98.37 -9.76
CA TRP A 886 29.96 -98.60 -10.72
C TRP A 886 31.34 -98.83 -10.06
N MET A 887 31.63 -98.12 -8.97
CA MET A 887 32.83 -98.34 -8.16
C MET A 887 32.83 -99.70 -7.46
N THR A 888 31.70 -100.39 -7.33
CA THR A 888 31.65 -101.72 -6.69
C THR A 888 31.67 -102.90 -7.66
N THR A 889 31.61 -102.68 -8.97
CA THR A 889 31.71 -103.75 -9.99
C THR A 889 33.17 -104.14 -10.32
N GLU A 890 33.41 -105.45 -10.53
CA GLU A 890 34.73 -106.14 -10.47
C GLU A 890 35.75 -105.85 -11.61
N GLN A 891 35.42 -105.11 -12.66
CA GLN A 891 36.39 -104.85 -13.76
C GLN A 891 37.08 -103.50 -13.63
N LYS A 892 38.40 -103.46 -13.33
CA LYS A 892 39.15 -102.19 -13.26
C LYS A 892 40.63 -102.27 -13.64
N ASP A 893 41.08 -101.38 -14.54
CA ASP A 893 42.47 -100.93 -14.58
C ASP A 893 42.70 -99.77 -13.57
N ALA A 894 43.92 -99.66 -13.05
CA ALA A 894 44.27 -98.75 -11.95
C ALA A 894 44.23 -97.26 -12.34
N ALA A 895 44.45 -96.91 -13.62
CA ALA A 895 44.39 -95.52 -14.07
C ALA A 895 42.94 -95.01 -14.06
N THR A 896 42.00 -95.87 -14.44
CA THR A 896 40.56 -95.58 -14.38
C THR A 896 40.06 -95.42 -12.94
N VAL A 897 40.62 -96.15 -11.97
CA VAL A 897 40.29 -96.00 -10.53
C VAL A 897 40.78 -94.66 -9.98
N MET A 898 41.99 -94.24 -10.35
CA MET A 898 42.63 -93.04 -9.80
C MET A 898 41.99 -91.75 -10.36
N ILE A 899 41.75 -91.68 -11.67
CA ILE A 899 41.07 -90.53 -12.32
C ILE A 899 39.67 -90.33 -11.73
N LYS A 900 38.97 -91.42 -11.40
CA LYS A 900 37.58 -91.38 -10.92
C LYS A 900 37.45 -91.11 -9.43
N ARG A 901 38.44 -91.53 -8.63
CA ARG A 901 38.56 -91.12 -7.22
C ARG A 901 38.75 -89.61 -7.11
N GLU A 902 39.65 -89.04 -7.92
CA GLU A 902 39.86 -87.59 -8.01
C GLU A 902 38.62 -86.84 -8.53
N PHE A 903 37.91 -87.40 -9.51
CA PHE A 903 36.63 -86.86 -9.99
C PHE A 903 35.56 -86.81 -8.89
N SER A 904 35.50 -87.83 -8.01
CA SER A 904 34.52 -87.91 -6.92
C SER A 904 34.77 -86.88 -5.81
N THR A 905 36.03 -86.50 -5.56
CA THR A 905 36.41 -85.41 -4.64
C THR A 905 36.19 -84.03 -5.26
N PHE A 906 36.31 -83.91 -6.58
CA PHE A 906 36.07 -82.67 -7.33
C PHE A 906 34.61 -82.39 -7.69
N LEU A 907 33.71 -83.36 -7.51
CA LEU A 907 32.32 -83.27 -7.98
C LEU A 907 31.52 -82.07 -7.41
N PRO A 908 31.69 -81.65 -6.14
CA PRO A 908 31.08 -80.41 -5.63
C PRO A 908 31.59 -79.15 -6.36
N CYS A 909 32.87 -79.15 -6.76
CA CYS A 909 33.53 -78.02 -7.41
C CYS A 909 33.26 -77.93 -8.92
N LEU A 910 32.95 -79.04 -9.59
CA LEU A 910 32.71 -79.09 -11.05
C LEU A 910 31.36 -78.54 -11.49
N SER A 911 30.37 -78.40 -10.60
CA SER A 911 29.05 -77.83 -10.95
C SER A 911 29.14 -76.37 -11.46
N ALA A 912 30.19 -75.63 -11.07
CA ALA A 912 30.45 -74.27 -11.51
C ALA A 912 31.41 -74.17 -12.71
N LEU A 913 32.11 -75.24 -13.08
CA LEU A 913 33.17 -75.24 -14.10
C LEU A 913 32.89 -76.13 -15.33
N LEU A 914 31.74 -76.80 -15.40
CA LEU A 914 31.31 -77.51 -16.61
C LEU A 914 30.56 -76.54 -17.55
N PRO A 915 31.10 -76.18 -18.73
CA PRO A 915 30.30 -75.56 -19.78
C PRO A 915 29.30 -76.57 -20.36
N ALA A 916 28.12 -76.09 -20.75
CA ALA A 916 26.99 -76.88 -21.25
C ALA A 916 27.14 -77.39 -22.71
N SER A 917 28.26 -78.06 -23.04
CA SER A 917 28.56 -78.60 -24.39
C SER A 917 29.21 -79.99 -24.28
N PRO A 918 29.03 -80.92 -25.25
CA PRO A 918 29.54 -82.29 -25.12
C PRO A 918 31.08 -82.36 -25.00
N TYR A 919 31.54 -83.34 -24.22
CA TYR A 919 32.94 -83.65 -23.93
C TYR A 919 33.78 -83.76 -25.21
N THR A 920 34.63 -82.76 -25.48
CA THR A 920 35.62 -82.83 -26.57
C THR A 920 36.95 -83.39 -26.07
N GLN A 921 37.67 -84.09 -26.96
CA GLN A 921 39.00 -84.66 -26.74
C GLN A 921 40.05 -83.63 -26.25
N GLN A 922 39.79 -82.35 -26.55
CA GLN A 922 40.62 -81.21 -26.16
C GLN A 922 40.51 -80.85 -24.67
N MET A 923 39.36 -81.10 -24.03
CA MET A 923 39.19 -80.88 -22.59
C MET A 923 39.83 -82.00 -21.76
N GLN A 924 39.86 -83.23 -22.27
CA GLN A 924 40.65 -84.33 -21.70
C GLN A 924 42.14 -83.95 -21.64
N GLN A 925 42.67 -83.40 -22.75
CA GLN A 925 44.05 -82.90 -22.81
C GLN A 925 44.30 -81.73 -21.84
N ASN A 926 43.33 -80.84 -21.63
CA ASN A 926 43.46 -79.74 -20.67
C ASN A 926 43.39 -80.21 -19.19
N ILE A 927 42.62 -81.26 -18.89
CA ILE A 927 42.61 -81.86 -17.54
C ILE A 927 43.96 -82.52 -17.23
N ASP A 928 44.51 -83.28 -18.18
CA ASP A 928 45.80 -83.95 -18.02
C ASP A 928 46.99 -82.99 -17.99
N SER A 929 46.94 -81.89 -18.75
CA SER A 929 48.05 -80.93 -18.86
C SER A 929 47.99 -79.76 -17.87
N SER A 930 46.79 -79.34 -17.42
CA SER A 930 46.63 -78.06 -16.67
C SER A 930 46.06 -78.24 -15.27
N VAL A 931 45.13 -79.17 -15.06
CA VAL A 931 44.45 -79.33 -13.75
C VAL A 931 45.22 -80.26 -12.83
N LYS A 932 45.82 -81.32 -13.38
CA LYS A 932 46.58 -82.33 -12.63
C LYS A 932 47.84 -81.75 -11.95
N PRO A 933 48.69 -80.92 -12.61
CA PRO A 933 49.87 -80.36 -11.95
C PRO A 933 49.53 -79.37 -10.83
N LEU A 934 48.48 -78.55 -11.02
CA LEU A 934 48.04 -77.56 -10.03
C LEU A 934 47.44 -78.23 -8.78
N ALA A 935 46.71 -79.33 -8.96
CA ALA A 935 46.19 -80.15 -7.87
C ALA A 935 47.32 -80.84 -7.07
N ILE A 936 48.38 -81.31 -7.75
CA ILE A 936 49.58 -81.87 -7.11
C ILE A 936 50.36 -80.81 -6.35
N LEU A 937 50.46 -79.58 -6.87
CA LEU A 937 51.11 -78.47 -6.19
C LEU A 937 50.36 -78.12 -4.90
N LEU A 938 49.03 -77.95 -4.96
CA LEU A 938 48.21 -77.60 -3.80
C LEU A 938 48.22 -78.71 -2.73
N SER A 939 48.23 -79.99 -3.12
CA SER A 939 48.28 -81.09 -2.15
C SER A 939 49.56 -81.12 -1.32
N HIS A 940 50.70 -80.66 -1.85
CA HIS A 940 51.97 -80.61 -1.11
C HIS A 940 52.03 -79.55 0.01
N TYR A 941 51.19 -78.52 -0.03
CA TYR A 941 51.22 -77.39 0.92
C TYR A 941 50.07 -77.38 1.94
N ILE A 942 48.99 -78.14 1.69
CA ILE A 942 47.80 -78.18 2.57
C ILE A 942 48.08 -78.83 3.94
N GLU A 943 49.14 -79.63 4.09
CA GLU A 943 49.45 -80.34 5.34
C GLU A 943 50.43 -79.61 6.30
N TYR A 944 50.87 -78.38 6.00
CA TYR A 944 51.79 -77.61 6.86
C TYR A 944 53.13 -78.28 7.19
N ASN A 945 53.67 -79.13 6.31
CA ASN A 945 54.93 -79.80 6.58
C ASN A 945 56.13 -78.84 6.45
N PRO A 946 56.88 -78.51 7.54
CA PRO A 946 57.99 -77.58 7.48
C PRO A 946 59.22 -78.10 6.71
N GLU A 947 59.31 -79.42 6.44
CA GLU A 947 60.36 -79.97 5.57
C GLU A 947 60.11 -79.65 4.09
N ASN A 948 58.83 -79.57 3.69
CA ASN A 948 58.43 -79.22 2.32
C ASN A 948 58.46 -77.70 2.07
N ALA A 949 58.50 -76.90 3.14
CA ALA A 949 58.53 -75.44 3.11
C ALA A 949 59.94 -74.82 2.89
N LYS A 950 60.97 -75.64 2.63
CA LYS A 950 62.39 -75.23 2.51
C LYS A 950 62.73 -74.31 1.32
N HIS A 951 61.74 -73.88 0.54
CA HIS A 951 61.96 -72.92 -0.54
C HIS A 951 61.76 -71.49 -0.02
N SER A 952 62.70 -70.59 -0.30
CA SER A 952 62.51 -69.16 0.00
C SER A 952 61.24 -68.65 -0.70
N LEU A 953 60.55 -67.69 -0.08
CA LEU A 953 59.35 -67.07 -0.67
C LEU A 953 59.60 -66.61 -2.12
N ASP A 954 60.79 -66.09 -2.41
CA ASP A 954 61.21 -65.74 -3.77
C ASP A 954 61.29 -66.97 -4.70
N GLY A 955 61.82 -68.10 -4.21
CA GLY A 955 61.86 -69.36 -4.95
C GLY A 955 60.47 -69.91 -5.26
N ILE A 956 59.53 -69.77 -4.32
CA ILE A 956 58.16 -70.24 -4.56
C ILE A 956 57.38 -69.30 -5.47
N ILE A 957 57.50 -67.97 -5.32
CA ILE A 957 56.86 -67.03 -6.24
C ILE A 957 57.45 -67.22 -7.64
N LYS A 958 58.75 -67.51 -7.77
CA LYS A 958 59.38 -67.86 -9.05
C LYS A 958 58.78 -69.13 -9.67
N ASN A 959 58.62 -70.20 -8.89
CA ASN A 959 58.04 -71.45 -9.37
C ASN A 959 56.56 -71.27 -9.73
N LEU A 960 55.79 -70.62 -8.86
CA LEU A 960 54.39 -70.29 -9.09
C LEU A 960 54.22 -69.37 -10.31
N SER A 961 55.17 -68.46 -10.55
CA SER A 961 55.19 -67.64 -11.77
C SER A 961 55.45 -68.46 -13.02
N VAL A 962 56.38 -69.41 -12.99
CA VAL A 962 56.66 -70.32 -14.12
C VAL A 962 55.40 -71.15 -14.41
N ASP A 963 54.83 -71.78 -13.39
CA ASP A 963 53.64 -72.62 -13.53
C ASP A 963 52.42 -71.80 -13.99
N LEU A 964 52.21 -70.58 -13.47
CA LEU A 964 51.14 -69.70 -13.91
C LEU A 964 51.34 -69.15 -15.33
N ASN A 965 52.59 -68.94 -15.76
CA ASN A 965 52.90 -68.56 -17.14
C ASN A 965 52.59 -69.69 -18.12
N ASP A 966 52.78 -70.94 -17.69
CA ASP A 966 52.47 -72.13 -18.49
C ASP A 966 50.96 -72.45 -18.52
N VAL A 967 50.24 -72.21 -17.42
CA VAL A 967 48.81 -72.55 -17.26
C VAL A 967 47.86 -71.41 -17.71
N ALA A 968 48.24 -70.14 -17.53
CA ALA A 968 47.37 -68.98 -17.76
C ALA A 968 48.08 -67.92 -18.61
N LYS A 969 47.96 -68.02 -19.94
CA LYS A 969 48.63 -67.11 -20.89
C LYS A 969 48.15 -65.66 -20.82
N SER A 970 46.92 -65.41 -20.33
CA SER A 970 46.35 -64.06 -20.26
C SER A 970 46.43 -63.49 -18.85
N LYS A 971 46.65 -62.18 -18.74
CA LYS A 971 46.67 -61.43 -17.48
C LYS A 971 45.39 -61.66 -16.66
N LYS A 972 44.24 -61.72 -17.33
CA LYS A 972 42.93 -61.94 -16.69
C LYS A 972 42.80 -63.34 -16.10
N ALA A 973 43.26 -64.38 -16.81
CA ALA A 973 43.23 -65.74 -16.28
C ALA A 973 44.13 -65.91 -15.04
N LYS A 974 45.31 -65.24 -15.04
CA LYS A 974 46.20 -65.21 -13.87
C LYS A 974 45.55 -64.50 -12.67
N GLN A 975 44.90 -63.36 -12.92
CA GLN A 975 44.16 -62.61 -11.91
C GLN A 975 43.03 -63.46 -11.31
N ASP A 976 42.18 -64.05 -12.14
CA ASP A 976 41.01 -64.81 -11.70
C ASP A 976 41.42 -66.06 -10.90
N LEU A 977 42.52 -66.71 -11.29
CA LEU A 977 43.08 -67.85 -10.55
C LEU A 977 43.67 -67.43 -9.19
N LEU A 978 44.37 -66.29 -9.13
CA LEU A 978 44.88 -65.77 -7.87
C LEU A 978 43.76 -65.32 -6.93
N ASP A 979 42.75 -64.61 -7.45
CA ASP A 979 41.58 -64.21 -6.66
C ASP A 979 40.82 -65.44 -6.16
N PHE A 980 40.76 -66.53 -6.95
CA PHE A 980 40.23 -67.82 -6.50
C PHE A 980 41.06 -68.44 -5.36
N LEU A 981 42.39 -68.47 -5.46
CA LEU A 981 43.25 -68.99 -4.39
C LEU A 981 43.12 -68.17 -3.10
N TYR A 982 42.92 -66.87 -3.22
CA TYR A 982 42.64 -65.98 -2.10
C TYR A 982 41.28 -66.30 -1.45
N GLN A 983 40.21 -66.37 -2.25
CA GLN A 983 38.84 -66.63 -1.75
C GLN A 983 38.64 -68.05 -1.20
N SER A 984 39.31 -69.04 -1.77
CA SER A 984 39.24 -70.45 -1.33
C SER A 984 40.05 -70.74 -0.06
N GLY A 985 40.82 -69.77 0.44
CA GLY A 985 41.73 -69.95 1.57
C GLY A 985 43.01 -70.71 1.23
N GLY A 986 43.22 -71.13 -0.03
CA GLY A 986 44.45 -71.79 -0.46
C GLY A 986 45.69 -70.90 -0.25
N LEU A 987 45.55 -69.60 -0.50
CA LEU A 987 46.64 -68.63 -0.26
C LEU A 987 46.96 -68.48 1.24
N ASP A 988 45.94 -68.56 2.10
CA ASP A 988 46.12 -68.47 3.56
C ASP A 988 46.94 -69.66 4.09
N GLN A 989 46.63 -70.87 3.64
CA GLN A 989 47.39 -72.08 3.98
C GLN A 989 48.85 -71.94 3.56
N PHE A 990 49.08 -71.41 2.36
CA PHE A 990 50.41 -71.17 1.81
C PHE A 990 51.23 -70.17 2.63
N ILE A 991 50.67 -69.00 2.97
CA ILE A 991 51.34 -67.97 3.79
C ILE A 991 51.70 -68.52 5.18
N LYS A 992 50.78 -69.22 5.83
CA LYS A 992 50.99 -69.81 7.16
C LYS A 992 52.14 -70.83 7.15
N ALA A 993 52.23 -71.68 6.12
CA ALA A 993 53.33 -72.65 5.99
C ALA A 993 54.70 -71.96 5.86
N MET A 994 54.78 -70.88 5.07
CA MET A 994 56.03 -70.13 4.88
C MET A 994 56.49 -69.41 6.15
N VAL A 995 55.58 -68.77 6.87
CA VAL A 995 55.91 -68.11 8.13
C VAL A 995 56.40 -69.12 9.15
N ARG A 996 55.75 -70.28 9.27
CA ARG A 996 56.20 -71.37 10.14
C ARG A 996 57.59 -71.88 9.78
N GLY A 997 57.89 -72.05 8.49
CA GLY A 997 59.22 -72.42 8.00
C GLY A 997 60.29 -71.39 8.36
N THR A 998 60.01 -70.11 8.12
CA THR A 998 60.92 -69.00 8.45
C THR A 998 61.21 -68.94 9.95
N VAL A 999 60.18 -69.08 10.79
CA VAL A 999 60.34 -69.11 12.25
C VAL A 999 61.17 -70.31 12.69
N LYS A 1000 61.00 -71.49 12.08
CA LYS A 1000 61.83 -72.68 12.37
C LYS A 1000 63.31 -72.40 12.10
N ASP A 1001 63.63 -71.79 10.97
CA ASP A 1001 65.01 -71.46 10.61
C ASP A 1001 65.61 -70.39 11.53
N SER A 1002 64.84 -69.35 11.88
CA SER A 1002 65.28 -68.33 12.84
C SER A 1002 65.52 -68.92 14.24
N LEU A 1003 64.68 -69.86 14.69
CA LEU A 1003 64.85 -70.54 15.97
C LEU A 1003 66.05 -71.50 15.97
N ALA A 1004 66.37 -72.13 14.84
CA ALA A 1004 67.53 -73.02 14.71
C ALA A 1004 68.87 -72.29 14.95
N GLY A 1005 68.95 -70.99 14.63
CA GLY A 1005 70.13 -70.15 14.86
C GLY A 1005 70.32 -69.64 16.29
N ILE A 1006 69.41 -69.95 17.22
CA ILE A 1006 69.47 -69.53 18.63
C ILE A 1006 70.12 -70.65 19.46
N SER A 1007 70.83 -70.31 20.55
CA SER A 1007 71.42 -71.34 21.43
C SER A 1007 70.33 -72.03 22.28
N ASP A 1008 70.52 -73.31 22.61
CA ASP A 1008 69.59 -74.05 23.48
C ASP A 1008 69.47 -73.45 24.89
N LYS A 1009 70.49 -72.68 25.31
CA LYS A 1009 70.49 -71.94 26.57
C LYS A 1009 69.47 -70.79 26.56
N ASP A 1010 69.26 -70.16 25.40
CA ASP A 1010 68.37 -68.99 25.28
C ASP A 1010 66.92 -69.40 25.00
N VAL A 1011 66.73 -70.45 24.18
CA VAL A 1011 65.41 -71.02 23.85
C VAL A 1011 65.53 -72.56 23.86
N PRO A 1012 65.05 -73.23 24.94
CA PRO A 1012 65.09 -74.69 25.05
C PRO A 1012 64.35 -75.38 23.90
N MET A 1013 64.80 -76.58 23.54
CA MET A 1013 64.27 -77.35 22.41
C MET A 1013 62.76 -77.64 22.55
N GLU A 1014 62.29 -77.93 23.76
CA GLU A 1014 60.87 -78.14 24.07
C GLU A 1014 60.03 -76.89 23.76
N LEU A 1015 60.59 -75.70 24.00
CA LEU A 1015 59.92 -74.44 23.67
C LEU A 1015 59.90 -74.20 22.16
N ARG A 1016 60.95 -74.59 21.42
CA ARG A 1016 60.95 -74.50 19.95
C ARG A 1016 59.84 -75.35 19.34
N GLU A 1017 59.67 -76.58 19.82
CA GLU A 1017 58.60 -77.47 19.36
C GLU A 1017 57.21 -76.91 19.67
N VAL A 1018 57.03 -76.32 20.86
CA VAL A 1018 55.77 -75.69 21.26
C VAL A 1018 55.46 -74.46 20.41
N LEU A 1019 56.45 -73.61 20.14
CA LEU A 1019 56.27 -72.40 19.31
C LEU A 1019 55.97 -72.75 17.85
N LEU A 1020 56.51 -73.86 17.34
CA LEU A 1020 56.28 -74.35 15.99
C LEU A 1020 54.98 -75.15 15.80
N LYS A 1021 54.09 -75.22 16.80
CA LYS A 1021 52.78 -75.88 16.66
C LYS A 1021 51.86 -75.14 15.68
N LYS A 1022 51.10 -75.90 14.88
CA LYS A 1022 50.24 -75.37 13.82
C LYS A 1022 49.20 -74.40 14.37
N GLU A 1023 48.63 -74.72 15.52
CA GLU A 1023 47.54 -73.99 16.16
C GLU A 1023 47.94 -72.55 16.50
N ASN A 1024 49.21 -72.31 16.87
CA ASN A 1024 49.71 -70.97 17.18
C ASN A 1024 49.65 -70.05 15.95
N PHE A 1025 49.94 -70.57 14.76
CA PHE A 1025 49.91 -69.77 13.52
C PHE A 1025 48.48 -69.59 13.02
N GLU A 1026 47.60 -70.57 13.22
CA GLU A 1026 46.18 -70.42 12.89
C GLU A 1026 45.52 -69.30 13.70
N GLU A 1027 45.80 -69.22 15.00
CA GLU A 1027 45.31 -68.14 15.85
C GLU A 1027 45.74 -66.76 15.34
N ILE A 1028 47.04 -66.60 15.02
CA ILE A 1028 47.61 -65.32 14.59
C ILE A 1028 47.00 -64.83 13.28
N PHE A 1029 46.88 -65.71 12.29
CA PHE A 1029 46.37 -65.34 10.96
C PHE A 1029 44.84 -65.26 10.89
N ASN A 1030 44.12 -65.66 11.94
CA ASN A 1030 42.69 -65.48 12.05
C ASN A 1030 42.30 -64.17 12.76
N THR A 1031 43.29 -63.37 13.20
CA THR A 1031 43.06 -62.01 13.70
C THR A 1031 42.85 -61.01 12.55
N PRO A 1032 42.20 -59.85 12.81
CA PRO A 1032 42.08 -58.78 11.80
C PRO A 1032 43.43 -58.33 11.24
N GLU A 1033 44.47 -58.25 12.07
CA GLU A 1033 45.82 -57.91 11.67
C GLU A 1033 46.46 -59.00 10.80
N GLY A 1034 46.21 -60.26 11.13
CA GLY A 1034 46.58 -61.40 10.29
C GLY A 1034 45.94 -61.34 8.90
N SER A 1035 44.67 -60.91 8.80
CA SER A 1035 44.00 -60.68 7.52
C SER A 1035 44.66 -59.55 6.72
N LYS A 1036 45.05 -58.44 7.37
CA LYS A 1036 45.77 -57.33 6.70
C LYS A 1036 47.09 -57.78 6.08
N ILE A 1037 47.77 -58.76 6.69
CA ILE A 1037 48.98 -59.35 6.11
C ILE A 1037 48.64 -60.18 4.87
N LYS A 1038 47.56 -60.96 4.88
CA LYS A 1038 47.11 -61.71 3.70
C LYS A 1038 46.82 -60.77 2.54
N ASP A 1039 46.11 -59.69 2.81
CA ASP A 1039 45.78 -58.67 1.82
C ASP A 1039 47.05 -57.99 1.29
N ALA A 1040 47.98 -57.66 2.18
CA ALA A 1040 49.26 -57.07 1.79
C ALA A 1040 50.10 -58.02 0.93
N VAL A 1041 50.17 -59.31 1.26
CA VAL A 1041 50.87 -60.31 0.44
C VAL A 1041 50.21 -60.44 -0.93
N MET A 1042 48.87 -60.51 -0.97
CA MET A 1042 48.12 -60.63 -2.21
C MET A 1042 48.32 -59.40 -3.10
N GLU A 1043 48.06 -58.20 -2.58
CA GLU A 1043 48.04 -56.97 -3.36
C GLU A 1043 49.42 -56.37 -3.62
N LYS A 1044 50.37 -56.51 -2.69
CA LYS A 1044 51.68 -55.84 -2.78
C LYS A 1044 52.82 -56.74 -3.25
N LEU A 1045 52.65 -58.06 -3.19
CA LEU A 1045 53.67 -59.01 -3.64
C LEU A 1045 53.17 -59.88 -4.79
N LEU A 1046 52.08 -60.63 -4.59
CA LEU A 1046 51.68 -61.68 -5.53
C LEU A 1046 51.04 -61.14 -6.81
N LYS A 1047 50.08 -60.19 -6.73
CA LYS A 1047 49.51 -59.57 -7.92
C LYS A 1047 50.58 -58.86 -8.77
N PRO A 1048 51.44 -58.00 -8.19
CA PRO A 1048 52.50 -57.36 -8.95
C PRO A 1048 53.44 -58.37 -9.61
N ALA A 1049 53.92 -59.38 -8.88
CA ALA A 1049 54.88 -60.34 -9.42
C ALA A 1049 54.26 -61.29 -10.46
N LEU A 1050 53.10 -61.87 -10.16
CA LEU A 1050 52.53 -62.99 -10.92
C LEU A 1050 51.56 -62.53 -12.01
N VAL A 1051 50.82 -61.43 -11.79
CA VAL A 1051 49.85 -60.90 -12.75
C VAL A 1051 50.45 -59.80 -13.60
N ASP A 1052 51.10 -58.83 -12.96
CA ASP A 1052 51.66 -57.66 -13.65
C ASP A 1052 53.07 -57.91 -14.20
N GLY A 1053 53.73 -59.01 -13.79
CA GLY A 1053 55.07 -59.37 -14.23
C GLY A 1053 56.16 -58.45 -13.67
N ALA A 1054 55.91 -57.80 -12.54
CA ALA A 1054 56.87 -56.91 -11.89
C ALA A 1054 58.14 -57.68 -11.46
N ASP A 1055 59.29 -57.05 -11.66
CA ASP A 1055 60.58 -57.62 -11.28
C ASP A 1055 60.69 -57.78 -9.76
N MET A 1056 60.80 -59.03 -9.32
CA MET A 1056 60.91 -59.40 -7.90
C MET A 1056 62.23 -58.94 -7.26
N SER A 1057 63.25 -58.60 -8.07
CA SER A 1057 64.51 -58.04 -7.57
C SER A 1057 64.45 -56.52 -7.35
N GLY A 1058 63.35 -55.87 -7.73
CA GLY A 1058 63.16 -54.42 -7.59
C GLY A 1058 63.14 -53.95 -6.13
N SER A 1059 63.68 -52.75 -5.88
CA SER A 1059 63.73 -52.14 -4.54
C SER A 1059 62.36 -52.01 -3.88
N GLY A 1060 61.29 -51.80 -4.68
CA GLY A 1060 59.91 -51.75 -4.20
C GLY A 1060 59.36 -53.10 -3.72
N PHE A 1061 59.69 -54.20 -4.40
CA PHE A 1061 59.29 -55.54 -3.97
C PHE A 1061 59.99 -55.91 -2.66
N LYS A 1062 61.30 -55.64 -2.57
CA LYS A 1062 62.08 -55.84 -1.35
C LYS A 1062 61.54 -55.02 -0.17
N ALA A 1063 61.23 -53.74 -0.37
CA ALA A 1063 60.65 -52.91 0.67
C ALA A 1063 59.28 -53.42 1.16
N ASN A 1064 58.41 -53.88 0.25
CA ASN A 1064 57.13 -54.48 0.61
C ASN A 1064 57.30 -55.80 1.37
N MET A 1065 58.28 -56.60 0.95
CA MET A 1065 58.64 -57.86 1.60
C MET A 1065 59.11 -57.63 3.03
N ASP A 1066 60.04 -56.69 3.22
CA ASP A 1066 60.59 -56.35 4.54
C ASP A 1066 59.49 -55.79 5.46
N ALA A 1067 58.60 -54.94 4.93
CA ALA A 1067 57.44 -54.44 5.68
C ALA A 1067 56.47 -55.56 6.10
N ILE A 1068 56.22 -56.54 5.23
CA ILE A 1068 55.37 -57.70 5.56
C ILE A 1068 56.04 -58.57 6.63
N LYS A 1069 57.35 -58.83 6.50
CA LYS A 1069 58.13 -59.56 7.51
C LYS A 1069 58.07 -58.87 8.87
N ASP A 1070 58.26 -57.55 8.93
CA ASP A 1070 58.18 -56.79 10.17
C ASP A 1070 56.79 -56.91 10.81
N ASN A 1071 55.72 -56.83 10.01
CA ASN A 1071 54.35 -57.01 10.51
C ASN A 1071 54.10 -58.43 11.02
N VAL A 1072 54.61 -59.46 10.34
CA VAL A 1072 54.51 -60.86 10.78
C VAL A 1072 55.26 -61.06 12.10
N VAL A 1073 56.49 -60.55 12.21
CA VAL A 1073 57.31 -60.64 13.43
C VAL A 1073 56.62 -59.95 14.59
N LYS A 1074 56.08 -58.75 14.36
CA LYS A 1074 55.32 -58.02 15.39
C LYS A 1074 54.10 -58.83 15.87
N LEU A 1075 53.32 -59.40 14.94
CA LEU A 1075 52.18 -60.24 15.32
C LEU A 1075 52.57 -61.49 16.09
N LEU A 1076 53.68 -62.13 15.74
CA LEU A 1076 54.19 -63.28 16.49
C LEU A 1076 54.58 -62.89 17.92
N ILE A 1077 55.22 -61.73 18.12
CA ILE A 1077 55.64 -61.24 19.44
C ILE A 1077 54.45 -60.80 20.30
N ASP A 1078 53.44 -60.20 19.67
CA ASP A 1078 52.25 -59.72 20.36
C ASP A 1078 51.24 -60.85 20.67
N ALA A 1079 51.35 -62.00 19.98
CA ALA A 1079 50.43 -63.12 20.14
C ALA A 1079 50.59 -63.83 21.51
N PRO A 1080 49.48 -64.06 22.26
CA PRO A 1080 49.51 -64.75 23.54
C PRO A 1080 50.04 -66.20 23.45
N SER A 1081 49.70 -66.92 22.38
CA SER A 1081 50.13 -68.30 22.17
C SER A 1081 51.59 -68.44 21.75
N PHE A 1082 52.22 -67.35 21.29
CA PHE A 1082 53.59 -67.34 20.79
C PHE A 1082 54.51 -66.45 21.63
N GLY A 1083 54.44 -65.12 21.49
CA GLY A 1083 55.38 -64.20 22.12
C GLY A 1083 55.27 -64.16 23.64
N GLU A 1084 54.06 -64.12 24.18
CA GLU A 1084 53.84 -64.16 25.63
C GLU A 1084 54.33 -65.48 26.25
N LYS A 1085 54.12 -66.60 25.54
CA LYS A 1085 54.59 -67.92 25.96
C LYS A 1085 56.11 -68.04 25.93
N ALA A 1086 56.75 -67.49 24.87
CA ALA A 1086 58.20 -67.42 24.76
C ALA A 1086 58.82 -66.60 25.91
N ILE A 1087 58.22 -65.45 26.24
CA ILE A 1087 58.66 -64.59 27.35
C ILE A 1087 58.47 -65.28 28.68
N LYS A 1088 57.27 -65.82 28.94
CA LYS A 1088 56.92 -66.48 30.19
C LYS A 1088 57.89 -67.60 30.53
N MET A 1089 58.18 -68.49 29.57
CA MET A 1089 59.08 -69.62 29.83
C MET A 1089 60.55 -69.18 29.93
N SER A 1090 61.01 -68.23 29.10
CA SER A 1090 62.39 -67.72 29.17
C SER A 1090 62.67 -66.98 30.48
N ILE A 1091 61.76 -66.10 30.92
CA ILE A 1091 61.89 -65.36 32.19
C ILE A 1091 61.71 -66.30 33.39
N GLN A 1092 60.76 -67.25 33.35
CA GLN A 1092 60.55 -68.19 34.46
C GLN A 1092 61.79 -69.07 34.67
N ASN A 1093 62.48 -69.48 33.60
CA ASN A 1093 63.74 -70.21 33.71
C ASN A 1093 64.84 -69.35 34.35
N GLN A 1094 64.98 -68.08 33.98
CA GLN A 1094 65.92 -67.16 34.62
C GLN A 1094 65.59 -66.91 36.09
N ILE A 1095 64.31 -66.77 36.46
CA ILE A 1095 63.86 -66.68 37.86
C ILE A 1095 64.23 -67.94 38.64
N ASN A 1096 64.06 -69.11 38.04
CA ASN A 1096 64.38 -70.39 38.67
C ASN A 1096 65.91 -70.55 38.90
N GLU A 1097 66.76 -69.89 38.11
CA GLU A 1097 68.21 -69.89 38.24
C GLU A 1097 68.77 -68.86 39.26
N MET A 1098 67.95 -67.95 39.80
CA MET A 1098 68.40 -67.00 40.83
C MET A 1098 68.70 -67.70 42.18
N ASN A 1099 69.92 -67.55 42.71
CA ASN A 1099 70.41 -68.29 43.89
C ASN A 1099 70.10 -67.62 45.26
N GLY A 1100 69.86 -68.47 46.26
CA GLY A 1100 70.17 -68.25 47.68
C GLY A 1100 69.11 -67.54 48.53
N VAL A 1101 68.95 -66.24 48.36
CA VAL A 1101 68.18 -65.41 49.32
C VAL A 1101 66.74 -65.20 48.85
N THR A 1102 66.51 -65.04 47.55
CA THR A 1102 65.17 -64.78 46.98
C THR A 1102 64.25 -66.02 47.03
N LYS A 1103 64.81 -67.23 46.87
CA LYS A 1103 64.07 -68.50 47.02
C LYS A 1103 63.61 -68.75 48.47
N PHE A 1104 64.40 -68.32 49.44
CA PHE A 1104 64.04 -68.42 50.86
C PHE A 1104 62.83 -67.54 51.19
N PHE A 1105 62.83 -66.26 50.77
CA PHE A 1105 61.68 -65.37 50.98
C PHE A 1105 60.42 -65.79 50.20
N ALA A 1106 60.56 -66.30 48.97
CA ALA A 1106 59.44 -66.85 48.20
C ALA A 1106 58.76 -68.04 48.92
N LYS A 1107 59.57 -68.95 49.47
CA LYS A 1107 59.10 -70.11 50.24
C LYS A 1107 58.43 -69.71 51.56
N VAL A 1108 58.97 -68.69 52.24
CA VAL A 1108 58.48 -68.21 53.55
C VAL A 1108 57.21 -67.35 53.44
N LEU A 1109 57.10 -66.48 52.44
CA LEU A 1109 55.95 -65.56 52.32
C LEU A 1109 54.79 -66.12 51.48
N TYR A 1110 55.06 -66.97 50.49
CA TYR A 1110 54.06 -67.37 49.48
C TYR A 1110 53.85 -68.89 49.34
N GLY A 1111 54.49 -69.71 50.18
CA GLY A 1111 54.19 -71.14 50.30
C GLY A 1111 54.63 -72.02 49.11
N GLY A 1112 55.46 -71.54 48.20
CA GLY A 1112 55.97 -72.29 47.05
C GLY A 1112 57.47 -72.05 46.80
N GLU A 1113 58.17 -73.03 46.19
CA GLU A 1113 59.64 -73.00 46.00
C GLU A 1113 60.14 -72.09 44.86
N SER A 1114 59.25 -71.39 44.14
CA SER A 1114 59.63 -70.35 43.17
C SER A 1114 58.57 -69.25 43.01
N LEU A 1115 59.00 -68.02 42.71
CA LEU A 1115 58.12 -66.91 42.33
C LEU A 1115 57.57 -67.19 40.93
N GLN A 1116 56.24 -67.19 40.79
CA GLN A 1116 55.58 -67.38 39.51
C GLN A 1116 55.54 -66.06 38.74
N TRP A 1117 56.24 -65.99 37.60
CA TRP A 1117 56.25 -64.82 36.71
C TRP A 1117 54.84 -64.37 36.34
N GLU A 1118 53.90 -65.31 36.23
CA GLU A 1118 52.51 -65.04 35.91
C GLU A 1118 51.82 -64.04 36.84
N LYS A 1119 52.25 -63.99 38.11
CA LYS A 1119 51.72 -63.02 39.07
C LYS A 1119 52.53 -61.72 39.05
N VAL A 1120 53.85 -61.82 38.91
CA VAL A 1120 54.77 -60.67 38.90
C VAL A 1120 54.51 -59.76 37.70
N ARG A 1121 54.28 -60.35 36.51
CA ARG A 1121 54.05 -59.60 35.26
C ARG A 1121 52.80 -58.72 35.26
N LEU A 1122 51.84 -58.98 36.16
CA LEU A 1122 50.64 -58.17 36.30
C LEU A 1122 50.91 -56.84 37.03
N THR A 1123 52.04 -56.71 37.73
CA THR A 1123 52.46 -55.46 38.35
C THR A 1123 52.94 -54.45 37.30
N GLU A 1124 52.92 -53.15 37.63
CA GLU A 1124 53.43 -52.11 36.73
C GLU A 1124 54.92 -52.29 36.39
N ASP A 1125 55.75 -52.73 37.34
CA ASP A 1125 57.15 -53.03 37.04
C ASP A 1125 57.29 -54.32 36.21
N GLY A 1126 56.43 -55.32 36.42
CA GLY A 1126 56.35 -56.53 35.62
C GLY A 1126 55.98 -56.27 34.16
N LYS A 1127 54.97 -55.42 33.93
CA LYS A 1127 54.58 -54.98 32.58
C LYS A 1127 55.70 -54.19 31.89
N LYS A 1128 56.42 -53.33 32.63
CA LYS A 1128 57.58 -52.59 32.08
C LYS A 1128 58.72 -53.53 31.68
N ALA A 1129 59.00 -54.55 32.51
CA ALA A 1129 59.99 -55.57 32.18
C ALA A 1129 59.57 -56.39 30.96
N GLU A 1130 58.29 -56.78 30.88
CA GLU A 1130 57.73 -57.53 29.74
C GLU A 1130 57.80 -56.72 28.43
N ALA A 1131 57.42 -55.44 28.48
CA ALA A 1131 57.50 -54.53 27.34
C ALA A 1131 58.96 -54.34 26.87
N TYR A 1132 59.90 -54.12 27.81
CA TYR A 1132 61.32 -53.98 27.48
C TYR A 1132 61.90 -55.24 26.84
N ILE A 1133 61.51 -56.42 27.32
CA ILE A 1133 61.95 -57.70 26.77
C ILE A 1133 61.36 -57.93 25.37
N LYS A 1134 60.08 -57.62 25.16
CA LYS A 1134 59.46 -57.66 23.82
C LYS A 1134 60.25 -56.79 22.85
N GLU A 1135 60.45 -55.52 23.18
CA GLU A 1135 60.98 -54.50 22.27
C GLU A 1135 62.50 -54.60 22.05
N HIS A 1136 63.29 -54.86 23.10
CA HIS A 1136 64.75 -54.76 23.01
C HIS A 1136 65.48 -56.10 22.99
N VAL A 1137 64.78 -57.20 23.32
CA VAL A 1137 65.38 -58.54 23.36
C VAL A 1137 64.79 -59.47 22.29
N LEU A 1138 63.46 -59.58 22.20
CA LEU A 1138 62.81 -60.51 21.29
C LEU A 1138 62.65 -59.94 19.88
N GLU A 1139 62.16 -58.71 19.74
CA GLU A 1139 61.94 -58.07 18.44
C GLU A 1139 63.20 -57.99 17.58
N PRO A 1140 64.37 -57.54 18.08
CA PRO A 1140 65.59 -57.50 17.27
C PRO A 1140 66.07 -58.89 16.85
N LYS A 1141 65.88 -59.90 17.71
CA LYS A 1141 66.25 -61.30 17.41
C LYS A 1141 65.38 -61.88 16.30
N PHE A 1142 64.05 -61.70 16.37
CA PHE A 1142 63.14 -62.22 15.35
C PHE A 1142 63.19 -61.44 14.03
N LYS A 1143 63.55 -60.15 14.06
CA LYS A 1143 63.83 -59.37 12.84
C LYS A 1143 65.17 -59.71 12.19
N GLY A 1144 66.01 -60.52 12.83
CA GLY A 1144 67.37 -60.81 12.36
C GLY A 1144 68.27 -59.58 12.38
N THR A 1145 67.96 -58.56 13.19
CA THR A 1145 68.78 -57.36 13.33
C THR A 1145 70.09 -57.73 14.02
N ILE A 1146 71.23 -57.46 13.37
CA ILE A 1146 72.56 -57.74 13.94
C ILE A 1146 72.80 -56.74 15.08
N GLN A 1147 72.49 -57.14 16.30
CA GLN A 1147 72.95 -56.46 17.51
C GLN A 1147 74.39 -56.91 17.81
N THR A 1148 75.26 -55.95 18.16
CA THR A 1148 76.59 -56.26 18.70
C THR A 1148 76.48 -57.07 19.99
N ASP A 1149 77.50 -57.86 20.32
CA ASP A 1149 77.51 -58.62 21.59
C ASP A 1149 77.40 -57.71 22.81
N GLU A 1150 77.89 -56.47 22.71
CA GLU A 1150 77.75 -55.43 23.74
C GLU A 1150 76.31 -54.93 23.87
N GLU A 1151 75.61 -54.67 22.76
CA GLU A 1151 74.19 -54.29 22.78
C GLU A 1151 73.32 -55.42 23.32
N LYS A 1152 73.56 -56.67 22.91
CA LYS A 1152 72.86 -57.85 23.45
C LYS A 1152 73.08 -57.98 24.94
N LYS A 1153 74.33 -57.89 25.41
CA LYS A 1153 74.66 -57.94 26.84
C LYS A 1153 74.01 -56.80 27.61
N LYS A 1154 73.98 -55.58 27.05
CA LYS A 1154 73.36 -54.41 27.67
C LYS A 1154 71.83 -54.57 27.77
N ALA A 1155 71.18 -54.98 26.70
CA ALA A 1155 69.73 -55.21 26.67
C ALA A 1155 69.33 -56.35 27.63
N MET A 1156 70.07 -57.47 27.64
CA MET A 1156 69.82 -58.57 28.57
C MET A 1156 70.05 -58.16 30.03
N LYS A 1157 71.10 -57.38 30.32
CA LYS A 1157 71.39 -56.90 31.67
C LYS A 1157 70.33 -55.91 32.19
N GLU A 1158 69.83 -55.02 31.33
CA GLU A 1158 68.74 -54.12 31.71
C GLU A 1158 67.41 -54.89 31.85
N ALA A 1159 67.14 -55.86 30.98
CA ALA A 1159 66.00 -56.76 31.12
C ALA A 1159 66.06 -57.54 32.45
N GLU A 1160 67.20 -58.13 32.79
CA GLU A 1160 67.43 -58.84 34.05
C GLU A 1160 67.23 -57.91 35.26
N LYS A 1161 67.71 -56.67 35.18
CA LYS A 1161 67.52 -55.64 36.21
C LYS A 1161 66.05 -55.26 36.36
N LEU A 1162 65.30 -55.10 35.26
CA LEU A 1162 63.87 -54.78 35.27
C LEU A 1162 63.04 -55.95 35.81
N VAL A 1163 63.34 -57.19 35.40
CA VAL A 1163 62.72 -58.41 35.93
C VAL A 1163 63.03 -58.55 37.42
N THR A 1164 64.29 -58.38 37.83
CA THR A 1164 64.69 -58.45 39.25
C THR A 1164 63.98 -57.38 40.07
N LYS A 1165 63.85 -56.16 39.54
CA LYS A 1165 63.10 -55.08 40.18
C LYS A 1165 61.61 -55.44 40.31
N ALA A 1166 61.00 -55.96 39.26
CA ALA A 1166 59.60 -56.39 39.27
C ALA A 1166 59.36 -57.50 40.31
N VAL A 1167 60.25 -58.49 40.34
CA VAL A 1167 60.21 -59.60 41.30
C VAL A 1167 60.39 -59.10 42.73
N LYS A 1168 61.33 -58.17 42.98
CA LYS A 1168 61.56 -57.55 44.29
C LYS A 1168 60.42 -56.67 44.78
N ASN A 1169 59.76 -55.92 43.88
CA ASN A 1169 58.67 -55.03 44.24
C ASN A 1169 57.33 -55.77 44.39
N TYR A 1170 57.21 -56.98 43.83
CA TYR A 1170 56.05 -57.84 44.02
C TYR A 1170 56.10 -58.62 45.34
N GLY A 1171 57.30 -59.03 45.77
CA GLY A 1171 57.53 -59.77 47.02
C GLY A 1171 57.51 -58.87 48.24
#